data_AF-A0A644YG44-F1
#
_entry.id   AF-A0A644YG44-F1
#
_cell.length_a   1.000
_cell.length_b   1.000
_cell.length_c   1.000
_cell.angle_alpha   90.00
_cell.angle_beta   90.00
_cell.angle_gamma   90.00
#
_symmetry.space_group_name_H-M   'P 1'
#
loop_
_entity.id
_entity.type
_entity.pdbx_description
1 polymer ?
#
loop_
_entity_poly.entity_id
_entity_poly.type
_entity_poly.pdbx_seq_one_letter_code
_entity_poly.pdbx_strand_id
1 'polypeptide(L)'
;MRKIYLFTIIVLFWQQGFSQSSDQNYIRTRTFIKTGNEYMDQIQYYDGLGRLSQTVQVGASPLNGADLVSIVQYDGIGREHKNWLPVPLSTNAGQFVDTATFKSNAVSVYADAKPYSETRYEPSPLNRITDQFGAGSSWHNNNKRVTTSYGTNDGSVARFFVNESGFLQRGSNYAAGTLYKTIVTDEDGKSVTEFKDKLGRVVMSRKSGDVDTYYVYNDLDQLFMVLPPLASDGLKVHTAGVPIPMTNDFLKKYAYIYTYDRRGNQTTKKLPGCDTVVSMIYDKANRLIMSQDGNQKSKQQWLVNKYDILGRLLYTSILNREITSSEKNYIYDNVIIESYIGGADKGFAETGYTCIHFASELDLLTANYYDNYNFFEIWPGTITTDLVYMDRNGYGTVYAAYPVFGNNESGCKGLQTGSLQRVLGTNSYLYQVDYYDYRGRVIQSRSTNHLGGYDHVYNQYDFSGNLTKTLKEHNVLGQQQIIEAYTYTYDQALRLKTTKYKLNNNDTVLLTSNKYDKFGRLTEKKRHNNTDTEEFEYNPRGWTTKIKSGEFEENLYYNSPMPNNPTFSACYNGNIAASSWKYNGVINGYTYYYDNLNRLSSTYSVLNNEWADGLYTEYFSYDKQGNINNLQRWDNQDVSDILTLTYNGNRLKKVNDNGYSQNLYSIMEYRNLANLPTEFYYDANGNMTTDLDRNIVTIKYNLLNLPDTVQFANGNQIINQYDASGQKLYTRYYTVLYPEAVPVISTLEPGKTIKLEYNMDIVDETGVFYVNNYEYGFNGCDPGWYWIRRIHNPEGYFSQEPGTYQTFYYYRKDHLGNNREVWRASYTNGSTTYAAATEQKTQYYPSGLPWKSNSGDNPGSQPYKYGGKEFVEMHGLDEYDSDARWYYPAIMRTTTPDPLAEKYYDISPYAWCANNPVKFVDPDGRFPVWAVVGAGLEYGFQVYDNYKSGKSGYDAWVGDVDFLDVGLSAVNPTGKFKVAKTLLVEGTKAVVNITQNEQIKVNANIEEVVTNTLVNTLVDVGVGKVTDAGSKKAVQNANKEVYTANQKLKTAERQAQRSPNSTKKAENVKDAQSNVQSARNKQVRTQMLNSTIGQAPNVTQQGATIISNRALKDEEKNKR
;
A
#
# COMPACT_ATOMS: atom_id res chain seq x y z
N MET A 1 85.91 0.46 8.27
CA MET A 1 85.52 0.70 6.86
C MET A 1 85.10 -0.61 6.22
N ARG A 2 83.83 -0.74 5.83
CA ARG A 2 83.33 -1.58 4.72
C ARG A 2 81.85 -1.22 4.52
N LYS A 3 81.55 -0.57 3.39
CA LYS A 3 80.18 -0.26 2.94
C LYS A 3 79.49 -1.58 2.56
N ILE A 4 78.25 -1.79 3.00
CA ILE A 4 77.40 -2.88 2.54
C ILE A 4 76.13 -2.25 1.98
N TYR A 5 75.86 -2.55 0.72
CA TYR A 5 74.72 -2.05 -0.06
C TYR A 5 73.46 -2.84 0.29
N LEU A 6 72.34 -2.12 0.49
CA LEU A 6 70.99 -2.69 0.57
C LEU A 6 70.56 -3.11 -0.85
N PHE A 7 70.24 -4.38 -1.05
CA PHE A 7 69.61 -4.89 -2.27
C PHE A 7 68.11 -5.04 -2.04
N THR A 8 67.31 -4.25 -2.77
CA THR A 8 65.85 -4.35 -2.85
C THR A 8 65.51 -5.48 -3.84
N ILE A 9 64.90 -6.57 -3.36
CA ILE A 9 64.27 -7.58 -4.22
C ILE A 9 62.78 -7.23 -4.31
N ILE A 10 62.36 -6.74 -5.48
CA ILE A 10 60.96 -6.59 -5.87
C ILE A 10 60.50 -7.94 -6.44
N VAL A 11 59.72 -8.70 -5.66
CA VAL A 11 58.94 -9.83 -6.21
C VAL A 11 57.61 -9.26 -6.69
N LEU A 12 57.50 -9.05 -8.00
CA LEU A 12 56.24 -8.78 -8.70
C LEU A 12 55.41 -10.07 -8.72
N PHE A 13 54.47 -10.20 -7.79
CA PHE A 13 53.34 -11.11 -7.97
C PHE A 13 52.46 -10.53 -9.10
N TRP A 14 52.54 -11.15 -10.28
CA TRP A 14 51.52 -10.99 -11.32
C TRP A 14 50.21 -11.60 -10.80
N GLN A 15 49.36 -10.80 -10.15
CA GLN A 15 47.93 -11.12 -10.16
C GLN A 15 47.42 -10.81 -11.56
N GLN A 16 47.28 -11.85 -12.38
CA GLN A 16 46.48 -11.76 -13.60
C GLN A 16 45.04 -11.45 -13.18
N GLY A 17 44.61 -10.21 -13.37
CA GLY A 17 43.19 -9.87 -13.29
C GLY A 17 42.47 -10.59 -14.42
N PHE A 18 41.80 -11.70 -14.12
CA PHE A 18 40.91 -12.34 -15.08
C PHE A 18 39.73 -11.40 -15.33
N SER A 19 39.66 -10.81 -16.53
CA SER A 19 38.48 -10.08 -16.99
C SER A 19 37.30 -11.04 -17.09
N GLN A 20 36.08 -10.63 -16.69
CA GLN A 20 34.87 -11.47 -16.76
C GLN A 20 34.55 -11.88 -18.20
N SER A 21 34.83 -10.99 -19.15
CA SER A 21 34.80 -11.22 -20.59
C SER A 21 35.94 -10.42 -21.23
N SER A 22 36.56 -10.97 -22.27
CA SER A 22 37.63 -10.30 -23.02
C SER A 22 37.13 -9.39 -24.14
N ASP A 23 35.84 -9.45 -24.47
CA ASP A 23 35.25 -8.91 -25.70
C ASP A 23 33.96 -8.11 -25.48
N GLN A 24 33.38 -8.13 -24.27
CA GLN A 24 32.15 -7.41 -23.93
C GLN A 24 32.37 -6.35 -22.86
N ASN A 25 31.67 -5.22 -22.97
CA ASN A 25 31.59 -4.22 -21.91
C ASN A 25 30.63 -4.71 -20.82
N TYR A 26 31.03 -4.65 -19.55
CA TYR A 26 30.18 -5.11 -18.46
C TYR A 26 30.34 -4.29 -17.17
N ILE A 27 29.29 -4.35 -16.33
CA ILE A 27 29.34 -3.96 -14.93
C ILE A 27 29.02 -5.21 -14.10
N ARG A 28 29.88 -5.54 -13.14
CA ARG A 28 29.66 -6.62 -12.18
C ARG A 28 29.38 -6.02 -10.81
N THR A 29 28.21 -6.34 -10.25
CA THR A 29 27.85 -6.03 -8.88
C THR A 29 27.99 -7.30 -8.05
N ARG A 30 28.77 -7.24 -6.98
CA ARG A 30 28.98 -8.35 -6.05
C ARG A 30 28.36 -8.06 -4.68
N THR A 31 27.48 -8.93 -4.23
CA THR A 31 26.86 -8.88 -2.90
C THR A 31 27.40 -10.03 -2.05
N PHE A 32 28.14 -9.72 -0.99
CA PHE A 32 28.66 -10.75 -0.07
C PHE A 32 27.55 -11.28 0.83
N ILE A 33 27.44 -12.61 0.93
CA ILE A 33 26.38 -13.28 1.71
C ILE A 33 26.83 -13.63 3.12
N LYS A 34 28.13 -13.90 3.27
CA LYS A 34 28.77 -14.17 4.56
C LYS A 34 30.15 -13.53 4.59
N THR A 35 30.75 -13.49 5.77
CA THR A 35 32.18 -13.19 5.91
C THR A 35 33.01 -14.21 5.12
N GLY A 36 33.86 -13.75 4.19
CA GLY A 36 34.70 -14.60 3.34
C GLY A 36 34.35 -14.52 1.85
N ASN A 37 34.42 -15.66 1.14
CA ASN A 37 34.32 -15.75 -0.33
C ASN A 37 32.93 -16.19 -0.83
N GLU A 38 31.88 -16.17 0.00
CA GLU A 38 30.49 -16.47 -0.43
C GLU A 38 29.79 -15.17 -0.87
N TYR A 39 29.35 -15.12 -2.14
CA TYR A 39 28.75 -13.93 -2.74
C TYR A 39 27.74 -14.29 -3.84
N MET A 40 26.84 -13.35 -4.12
CA MET A 40 26.05 -13.31 -5.34
C MET A 40 26.64 -12.28 -6.30
N ASP A 41 26.71 -12.64 -7.58
CA ASP A 41 27.10 -11.70 -8.63
C ASP A 41 25.92 -11.42 -9.56
N GLN A 42 25.75 -10.15 -9.91
CA GLN A 42 24.96 -9.73 -11.04
C GLN A 42 25.87 -9.07 -12.07
N ILE A 43 25.80 -9.50 -13.32
CA ILE A 43 26.60 -8.96 -14.40
C ILE A 43 25.66 -8.36 -15.44
N GLN A 44 25.90 -7.10 -15.78
CA GLN A 44 25.17 -6.38 -16.81
C GLN A 44 26.09 -6.12 -17.99
N TYR A 45 25.76 -6.66 -19.16
CA TYR A 45 26.51 -6.50 -20.39
C TYR A 45 25.93 -5.39 -21.25
N TYR A 46 26.80 -4.59 -21.85
CA TYR A 46 26.45 -3.44 -22.67
C TYR A 46 26.94 -3.64 -24.10
N ASP A 47 26.12 -3.23 -25.06
CA ASP A 47 26.52 -3.23 -26.47
C ASP A 47 27.58 -2.15 -26.77
N GLY A 48 28.07 -2.13 -28.02
CA GLY A 48 29.07 -1.15 -28.46
C GLY A 48 28.63 0.32 -28.40
N LEU A 49 27.35 0.59 -28.12
CA LEU A 49 26.80 1.95 -27.92
C LEU A 49 26.51 2.25 -26.44
N GLY A 50 26.92 1.37 -25.51
CA GLY A 50 26.74 1.54 -24.07
C GLY A 50 25.31 1.27 -23.59
N ARG A 51 24.49 0.56 -24.36
CA ARG A 51 23.11 0.21 -23.99
C ARG A 51 23.06 -1.17 -23.37
N LEU A 52 22.24 -1.36 -22.33
CA LEU A 52 22.09 -2.64 -21.64
C LEU A 52 21.56 -3.71 -22.60
N SER A 53 22.35 -4.75 -22.86
CA SER A 53 22.01 -5.82 -23.80
C SER A 53 21.57 -7.11 -23.10
N GLN A 54 22.21 -7.43 -21.97
CA GLN A 54 21.98 -8.67 -21.23
C GLN A 54 22.23 -8.45 -19.74
N THR A 55 21.42 -9.09 -18.91
CA THR A 55 21.63 -9.20 -17.46
C THR A 55 21.79 -10.67 -17.11
N VAL A 56 22.80 -10.99 -16.30
CA VAL A 56 23.08 -12.33 -15.79
C VAL A 56 23.10 -12.29 -14.27
N GLN A 57 22.18 -13.01 -13.63
CA GLN A 57 22.21 -13.27 -12.18
C GLN A 57 22.88 -14.62 -11.94
N VAL A 58 24.13 -14.59 -11.48
CA VAL A 58 24.99 -15.77 -11.40
C VAL A 58 24.51 -16.69 -10.29
N GLY A 59 24.25 -17.96 -10.62
CA GLY A 59 23.81 -18.96 -9.66
C GLY A 59 22.43 -18.76 -9.02
N ALA A 60 21.64 -17.79 -9.49
CA ALA A 60 20.39 -17.38 -8.85
C ALA A 60 19.23 -18.38 -9.03
N SER A 61 19.29 -19.27 -10.02
CA SER A 61 18.23 -20.24 -10.29
C SER A 61 18.22 -21.38 -9.26
N PRO A 62 17.04 -21.83 -8.79
CA PRO A 62 16.89 -23.06 -8.03
C PRO A 62 17.27 -24.33 -8.79
N LEU A 63 17.42 -24.24 -10.12
CA LEU A 63 17.86 -25.36 -10.97
C LEU A 63 19.38 -25.57 -10.82
N ASN A 64 19.79 -26.19 -9.72
CA ASN A 64 21.19 -26.53 -9.42
C ASN A 64 22.15 -25.32 -9.47
N GLY A 65 21.67 -24.12 -9.10
CA GLY A 65 22.50 -22.91 -9.16
C GLY A 65 22.83 -22.50 -10.60
N ALA A 66 21.91 -22.68 -11.54
CA ALA A 66 22.05 -22.12 -12.88
C ALA A 66 21.98 -20.57 -12.86
N ASP A 67 22.54 -19.93 -13.88
CA ASP A 67 22.44 -18.49 -14.05
C ASP A 67 21.07 -18.11 -14.60
N LEU A 68 20.45 -17.05 -14.06
CA LEU A 68 19.27 -16.46 -14.69
C LEU A 68 19.71 -15.35 -15.64
N VAL A 69 19.54 -15.59 -16.93
CA VAL A 69 19.94 -14.67 -17.99
C VAL A 69 18.71 -14.02 -18.62
N SER A 70 18.77 -12.73 -18.92
CA SER A 70 17.72 -12.04 -19.67
C SER A 70 18.33 -11.03 -20.63
N ILE A 71 17.66 -10.77 -21.76
CA ILE A 71 18.18 -9.86 -22.79
C ILE A 71 17.18 -8.77 -23.19
N VAL A 72 17.72 -7.64 -23.60
CA VAL A 72 17.00 -6.51 -24.20
C VAL A 72 17.49 -6.32 -25.62
N GLN A 73 16.55 -6.27 -26.56
CA GLN A 73 16.83 -5.98 -27.96
C GLN A 73 16.42 -4.56 -28.29
N TYR A 74 17.18 -3.91 -29.17
CA TYR A 74 16.90 -2.57 -29.67
C TYR A 74 16.53 -2.61 -31.15
N ASP A 75 15.71 -1.65 -31.60
CA ASP A 75 15.44 -1.45 -33.02
C ASP A 75 16.61 -0.77 -33.74
N GLY A 76 16.50 -0.60 -35.06
CA GLY A 76 17.56 -0.05 -35.92
C GLY A 76 18.01 1.38 -35.58
N ILE A 77 17.26 2.11 -34.75
CA ILE A 77 17.64 3.46 -34.27
C ILE A 77 17.91 3.50 -32.75
N GLY A 78 17.92 2.34 -32.09
CA GLY A 78 18.38 2.20 -30.72
C GLY A 78 17.33 2.36 -29.62
N ARG A 79 16.05 2.19 -29.94
CA ARG A 79 14.97 2.16 -28.95
C ARG A 79 14.74 0.72 -28.52
N GLU A 80 14.51 0.46 -27.24
CA GLU A 80 14.24 -0.91 -26.79
C GLU A 80 13.03 -1.45 -27.58
N HIS A 81 13.16 -2.57 -28.26
CA HIS A 81 12.14 -3.23 -29.07
C HIS A 81 11.54 -4.42 -28.34
N LYS A 82 12.35 -5.42 -28.00
CA LYS A 82 11.91 -6.64 -27.30
C LYS A 82 12.64 -6.83 -25.98
N ASN A 83 11.92 -7.26 -24.94
CA ASN A 83 12.56 -7.73 -23.71
C ASN A 83 12.13 -9.17 -23.47
N TRP A 84 13.12 -10.04 -23.33
CA TRP A 84 12.89 -11.46 -23.25
C TRP A 84 12.78 -11.90 -21.80
N LEU A 85 11.92 -12.88 -21.56
CA LEU A 85 11.78 -13.47 -20.24
C LEU A 85 13.09 -14.17 -19.82
N PRO A 86 13.44 -14.18 -18.52
CA PRO A 86 14.66 -14.82 -18.05
C PRO A 86 14.75 -16.32 -18.33
N VAL A 87 15.94 -16.80 -18.62
CA VAL A 87 16.22 -18.20 -18.95
C VAL A 87 17.28 -18.74 -17.98
N PRO A 88 17.01 -19.86 -17.28
CA PRO A 88 18.02 -20.53 -16.47
C PRO A 88 19.01 -21.28 -17.38
N LEU A 89 20.30 -20.98 -17.24
CA LEU A 89 21.38 -21.59 -18.02
C LEU A 89 22.42 -22.23 -17.08
N SER A 90 22.53 -23.56 -17.13
CA SER A 90 23.52 -24.30 -16.34
C SER A 90 24.93 -24.04 -16.86
N THR A 91 25.93 -24.03 -15.96
CA THR A 91 27.37 -23.91 -16.30
C THR A 91 27.79 -22.61 -17.01
N ASN A 92 26.91 -21.60 -17.09
CA ASN A 92 27.23 -20.33 -17.75
C ASN A 92 28.24 -19.47 -16.98
N ALA A 93 28.30 -19.57 -15.65
CA ALA A 93 29.31 -18.92 -14.80
C ALA A 93 29.48 -17.41 -15.05
N GLY A 94 28.37 -16.71 -15.27
CA GLY A 94 28.32 -15.28 -15.53
C GLY A 94 28.71 -14.86 -16.94
N GLN A 95 29.03 -15.80 -17.83
CA GLN A 95 29.48 -15.49 -19.19
C GLN A 95 28.36 -14.86 -20.04
N PHE A 96 28.78 -14.06 -21.02
CA PHE A 96 27.88 -13.51 -22.02
C PHE A 96 27.34 -14.62 -22.91
N VAL A 97 26.03 -14.59 -23.18
CA VAL A 97 25.35 -15.56 -24.05
C VAL A 97 24.93 -14.89 -25.33
N ASP A 98 25.36 -15.44 -26.47
CA ASP A 98 24.94 -14.95 -27.79
C ASP A 98 23.42 -14.92 -27.92
N THR A 99 22.92 -13.87 -28.59
CA THR A 99 21.48 -13.59 -28.70
C THR A 99 20.71 -14.72 -29.41
N ALA A 100 21.29 -15.39 -30.42
CA ALA A 100 20.60 -16.47 -31.11
C ALA A 100 20.46 -17.70 -30.20
N THR A 101 21.53 -18.07 -29.49
CA THR A 101 21.53 -19.15 -28.50
C THR A 101 20.53 -18.87 -27.38
N PHE A 102 20.54 -17.66 -26.83
CA PHE A 102 19.60 -17.26 -25.78
C PHE A 102 18.14 -17.44 -26.23
N LYS A 103 17.78 -16.98 -27.43
CA LYS A 103 16.41 -17.08 -27.95
C LYS A 103 15.96 -18.52 -28.15
N SER A 104 16.83 -19.38 -28.69
CA SER A 104 16.53 -20.80 -28.85
C SER A 104 16.23 -21.45 -27.50
N ASN A 105 17.04 -21.14 -26.48
CA ASN A 105 16.82 -21.62 -25.12
C ASN A 105 15.52 -21.06 -24.52
N ALA A 106 15.23 -19.76 -24.72
CA ALA A 106 14.00 -19.15 -24.21
C ALA A 106 12.74 -19.83 -24.76
N VAL A 107 12.68 -20.06 -26.06
CA VAL A 107 11.54 -20.74 -26.70
C VAL A 107 11.36 -22.15 -26.16
N SER A 108 12.46 -22.90 -25.99
CA SER A 108 12.41 -24.24 -25.41
C SER A 108 11.99 -24.24 -23.95
N VAL A 109 12.48 -23.29 -23.14
CA VAL A 109 12.29 -23.25 -21.69
C VAL A 109 10.86 -22.89 -21.30
N TYR A 110 10.22 -22.01 -22.07
CA TYR A 110 8.84 -21.57 -21.87
C TYR A 110 7.82 -22.37 -22.69
N ALA A 111 8.26 -23.25 -23.60
CA ALA A 111 7.41 -23.93 -24.58
C ALA A 111 6.49 -22.94 -25.34
N ASP A 112 7.00 -21.75 -25.62
CA ASP A 112 6.28 -20.63 -26.23
C ASP A 112 7.18 -19.98 -27.28
N ALA A 113 6.66 -19.71 -28.48
CA ALA A 113 7.45 -19.12 -29.57
C ALA A 113 7.77 -17.63 -29.38
N LYS A 114 7.09 -16.95 -28.45
CA LYS A 114 7.20 -15.51 -28.18
C LYS A 114 7.28 -15.23 -26.66
N PRO A 115 8.31 -15.73 -25.96
CA PRO A 115 8.52 -15.50 -24.53
C PRO A 115 9.19 -14.12 -24.31
N TYR A 116 8.59 -13.06 -24.86
CA TYR A 116 9.12 -11.70 -24.78
C TYR A 116 7.99 -10.66 -24.87
N SER A 117 8.19 -9.52 -24.20
CA SER A 117 7.40 -8.32 -24.44
C SER A 117 7.93 -7.59 -25.68
N GLU A 118 7.05 -6.99 -26.46
CA GLU A 118 7.39 -6.22 -27.66
C GLU A 118 6.81 -4.82 -27.59
N THR A 119 7.60 -3.81 -27.93
CA THR A 119 7.15 -2.42 -28.05
C THR A 119 7.38 -1.93 -29.46
N ARG A 120 6.32 -1.42 -30.09
CA ARG A 120 6.37 -0.80 -31.40
C ARG A 120 6.21 0.70 -31.27
N TYR A 121 6.88 1.40 -32.15
CA TYR A 121 6.95 2.85 -32.17
C TYR A 121 6.45 3.35 -33.51
N GLU A 122 5.93 4.57 -33.52
CA GLU A 122 5.69 5.26 -34.79
C GLU A 122 7.02 5.53 -35.51
N PRO A 123 7.02 5.62 -36.85
CA PRO A 123 8.17 6.01 -37.65
C PRO A 123 8.38 7.54 -37.55
N SER A 124 8.61 8.05 -36.34
CA SER A 124 8.80 9.47 -36.05
C SER A 124 9.90 9.69 -35.00
N PRO A 125 10.58 10.85 -35.04
CA PRO A 125 11.64 11.20 -34.10
C PRO A 125 11.12 11.40 -32.66
N LEU A 126 9.81 11.46 -32.45
CA LEU A 126 9.20 11.66 -31.13
C LEU A 126 9.25 10.42 -30.23
N ASN A 127 9.71 9.26 -30.74
CA ASN A 127 9.85 8.01 -29.98
C ASN A 127 8.57 7.56 -29.27
N ARG A 128 7.41 7.91 -29.85
CA ARG A 128 6.11 7.57 -29.28
C ARG A 128 5.75 6.12 -29.55
N ILE A 129 5.14 5.49 -28.55
CA ILE A 129 4.77 4.06 -28.58
C ILE A 129 3.41 3.94 -29.26
N THR A 130 3.26 3.00 -30.18
CA THR A 130 1.97 2.70 -30.82
C THR A 130 1.37 1.42 -30.28
N ASP A 131 2.19 0.41 -30.02
CA ASP A 131 1.73 -0.91 -29.60
C ASP A 131 2.66 -1.52 -28.56
N GLN A 132 2.08 -2.24 -27.61
CA GLN A 132 2.80 -3.03 -26.63
C GLN A 132 2.17 -4.41 -26.49
N PHE A 133 2.94 -5.44 -26.82
CA PHE A 133 2.59 -6.82 -26.52
C PHE A 133 3.29 -7.24 -25.23
N GLY A 134 2.56 -7.86 -24.32
CA GLY A 134 3.19 -8.65 -23.26
C GLY A 134 3.74 -9.98 -23.80
N ALA A 135 4.35 -10.77 -22.93
CA ALA A 135 4.88 -12.08 -23.31
C ALA A 135 3.77 -13.11 -23.59
N GLY A 136 4.07 -14.09 -24.44
CA GLY A 136 3.22 -15.25 -24.72
C GLY A 136 2.61 -15.24 -26.12
N SER A 137 2.74 -16.36 -26.84
CA SER A 137 2.29 -16.52 -28.23
C SER A 137 0.78 -16.29 -28.40
N SER A 138 -0.02 -16.63 -27.39
CA SER A 138 -1.48 -16.40 -27.41
C SER A 138 -1.83 -14.93 -27.63
N TRP A 139 -1.16 -13.99 -26.93
CA TRP A 139 -1.41 -12.56 -27.09
C TRP A 139 -0.99 -12.06 -28.47
N HIS A 140 0.22 -12.43 -28.88
CA HIS A 140 0.78 -11.99 -30.16
C HIS A 140 0.00 -12.53 -31.37
N ASN A 141 -0.45 -13.79 -31.32
CA ASN A 141 -1.15 -14.44 -32.44
C ASN A 141 -2.61 -13.96 -32.55
N ASN A 142 -3.26 -13.64 -31.43
CA ASN A 142 -4.60 -13.07 -31.39
C ASN A 142 -4.60 -11.53 -31.53
N ASN A 143 -3.45 -10.90 -31.80
CA ASN A 143 -3.28 -9.45 -31.92
C ASN A 143 -3.75 -8.66 -30.68
N LYS A 144 -3.66 -9.29 -29.51
CA LYS A 144 -4.02 -8.74 -28.20
C LYS A 144 -2.83 -7.97 -27.65
N ARG A 145 -2.97 -6.64 -27.61
CA ARG A 145 -1.89 -5.69 -27.29
C ARG A 145 -2.48 -4.41 -26.72
N VAL A 146 -1.70 -3.73 -25.89
CA VAL A 146 -2.02 -2.35 -25.53
C VAL A 146 -1.68 -1.47 -26.72
N THR A 147 -2.64 -0.65 -27.16
CA THR A 147 -2.41 0.32 -28.24
C THR A 147 -2.42 1.72 -27.69
N THR A 148 -1.62 2.61 -28.28
CA THR A 148 -1.64 4.04 -27.98
C THR A 148 -1.77 4.82 -29.27
N SER A 149 -2.78 5.69 -29.34
CA SER A 149 -2.95 6.62 -30.46
C SER A 149 -2.84 8.06 -29.98
N TYR A 150 -2.33 8.92 -30.83
CA TYR A 150 -2.10 10.33 -30.55
C TYR A 150 -2.83 11.19 -31.57
N GLY A 151 -3.38 12.31 -31.11
CA GLY A 151 -4.04 13.26 -31.98
C GLY A 151 -4.36 14.54 -31.23
N THR A 152 -5.41 15.22 -31.67
CA THR A 152 -5.95 16.41 -31.02
C THR A 152 -7.45 16.26 -30.77
N ASN A 153 -8.02 17.10 -29.92
CA ASN A 153 -9.46 17.16 -29.74
C ASN A 153 -10.20 17.62 -31.03
N ASP A 154 -11.48 17.27 -31.13
CA ASP A 154 -12.37 17.51 -32.27
C ASP A 154 -13.39 18.64 -32.03
N GLY A 155 -13.32 19.33 -30.89
CA GLY A 155 -14.32 20.33 -30.50
C GLY A 155 -15.36 19.84 -29.46
N SER A 156 -15.32 18.58 -29.05
CA SER A 156 -16.30 18.00 -28.13
C SER A 156 -16.03 18.21 -26.63
N VAL A 157 -14.81 18.65 -26.26
CA VAL A 157 -14.38 18.76 -24.86
C VAL A 157 -14.88 20.06 -24.24
N ALA A 158 -15.68 19.98 -23.19
CA ALA A 158 -16.15 21.16 -22.46
C ALA A 158 -14.98 21.89 -21.79
N ARG A 159 -15.01 23.23 -21.76
CA ARG A 159 -13.98 24.01 -21.09
C ARG A 159 -14.46 24.46 -19.73
N PHE A 160 -13.90 23.87 -18.68
CA PHE A 160 -14.08 24.36 -17.31
C PHE A 160 -12.85 25.16 -16.88
N PHE A 161 -13.07 26.32 -16.27
CA PHE A 161 -12.01 27.20 -15.78
C PHE A 161 -12.48 27.98 -14.56
N VAL A 162 -11.54 28.54 -13.81
CA VAL A 162 -11.82 29.45 -12.69
C VAL A 162 -11.80 30.88 -13.24
N ASN A 163 -12.84 31.66 -12.95
CA ASN A 163 -12.91 33.06 -13.37
C ASN A 163 -12.12 33.99 -12.42
N GLU A 164 -11.99 35.27 -12.78
CA GLU A 164 -11.27 36.28 -11.98
C GLU A 164 -11.83 36.45 -10.55
N SER A 165 -13.11 36.11 -10.35
CA SER A 165 -13.77 36.14 -9.04
C SER A 165 -13.61 34.84 -8.24
N GLY A 166 -12.84 33.86 -8.73
CA GLY A 166 -12.58 32.60 -8.04
C GLY A 166 -13.67 31.53 -8.16
N PHE A 167 -14.65 31.71 -9.06
CA PHE A 167 -15.74 30.76 -9.27
C PHE A 167 -15.48 29.86 -10.48
N LEU A 168 -15.94 28.61 -10.39
CA LEU A 168 -15.98 27.71 -11.54
C LEU A 168 -16.91 28.26 -12.61
N GLN A 169 -16.48 28.22 -13.86
CA GLN A 169 -17.30 28.53 -15.02
C GLN A 169 -17.16 27.46 -16.08
N ARG A 170 -18.27 27.19 -16.77
CA ARG A 170 -18.26 26.49 -18.05
C ARG A 170 -18.14 27.53 -19.16
N GLY A 171 -17.10 27.44 -19.98
CA GLY A 171 -16.99 28.17 -21.24
C GLY A 171 -17.57 27.38 -22.41
N SER A 172 -17.44 27.93 -23.61
CA SER A 172 -17.57 27.14 -24.84
C SER A 172 -16.58 25.99 -24.86
N ASN A 173 -16.91 24.90 -25.53
CA ASN A 173 -16.00 23.78 -25.73
C ASN A 173 -14.65 24.27 -26.29
N TYR A 174 -13.59 23.54 -25.96
CA TYR A 174 -12.28 23.76 -26.57
C TYR A 174 -12.40 23.60 -28.09
N ALA A 175 -11.89 24.58 -28.85
CA ALA A 175 -11.87 24.48 -30.31
C ALA A 175 -11.07 23.24 -30.77
N ALA A 176 -11.44 22.67 -31.92
CA ALA A 176 -10.72 21.53 -32.49
C ALA A 176 -9.22 21.85 -32.66
N GLY A 177 -8.36 20.88 -32.41
CA GLY A 177 -6.90 21.03 -32.56
C GLY A 177 -6.19 21.75 -31.41
N THR A 178 -6.87 22.13 -30.33
CA THR A 178 -6.28 22.94 -29.24
C THR A 178 -5.72 22.14 -28.07
N LEU A 179 -6.22 20.92 -27.85
CA LEU A 179 -5.76 19.98 -26.84
C LEU A 179 -5.04 18.81 -27.49
N TYR A 180 -3.96 18.35 -26.87
CA TYR A 180 -3.34 17.07 -27.20
C TYR A 180 -4.22 15.94 -26.70
N LYS A 181 -4.47 14.94 -27.55
CA LYS A 181 -5.28 13.76 -27.25
C LYS A 181 -4.38 12.52 -27.29
N THR A 182 -4.41 11.73 -26.23
CA THR A 182 -3.76 10.41 -26.18
C THR A 182 -4.80 9.37 -25.81
N ILE A 183 -4.98 8.32 -26.62
CA ILE A 183 -5.88 7.21 -26.31
C ILE A 183 -5.03 5.98 -26.06
N VAL A 184 -5.16 5.37 -24.89
CA VAL A 184 -4.58 4.07 -24.56
C VAL A 184 -5.71 3.05 -24.53
N THR A 185 -5.61 1.98 -25.31
CA THR A 185 -6.59 0.88 -25.31
C THR A 185 -5.91 -0.39 -24.83
N ASP A 186 -6.51 -1.07 -23.85
CA ASP A 186 -5.99 -2.32 -23.29
C ASP A 186 -6.14 -3.50 -24.26
N GLU A 187 -5.66 -4.67 -23.83
CA GLU A 187 -5.63 -5.89 -24.64
C GLU A 187 -7.05 -6.41 -24.98
N ASP A 188 -8.08 -5.97 -24.26
CA ASP A 188 -9.49 -6.37 -24.46
C ASP A 188 -10.36 -5.25 -25.07
N GLY A 189 -9.75 -4.16 -25.55
CA GLY A 189 -10.45 -3.10 -26.27
C GLY A 189 -11.03 -2.00 -25.38
N LYS A 190 -10.72 -1.98 -24.08
CA LYS A 190 -11.17 -0.93 -23.16
C LYS A 190 -10.18 0.22 -23.17
N SER A 191 -10.68 1.44 -23.29
CA SER A 191 -9.87 2.61 -23.62
C SER A 191 -9.93 3.70 -22.56
N VAL A 192 -8.82 4.42 -22.43
CA VAL A 192 -8.68 5.65 -21.66
C VAL A 192 -8.13 6.72 -22.59
N THR A 193 -8.85 7.84 -22.70
CA THR A 193 -8.44 9.00 -23.48
C THR A 193 -8.08 10.14 -22.56
N GLU A 194 -6.85 10.63 -22.63
CA GLU A 194 -6.41 11.83 -21.93
C GLU A 194 -6.37 13.03 -22.89
N PHE A 195 -6.87 14.17 -22.42
CA PHE A 195 -6.77 15.45 -23.08
C PHE A 195 -5.87 16.38 -22.27
N LYS A 196 -4.81 16.89 -22.91
CA LYS A 196 -3.84 17.79 -22.29
C LYS A 196 -3.84 19.15 -22.96
N ASP A 197 -3.73 20.20 -22.16
CA ASP A 197 -3.58 21.55 -22.68
C ASP A 197 -2.15 21.83 -23.18
N LYS A 198 -1.90 23.06 -23.63
CA LYS A 198 -0.58 23.49 -24.14
C LYS A 198 0.53 23.53 -23.08
N LEU A 199 0.17 23.49 -21.80
CA LEU A 199 1.11 23.40 -20.67
C LEU A 199 1.39 21.95 -20.27
N GLY A 200 0.74 20.98 -20.94
CA GLY A 200 0.89 19.55 -20.66
C GLY A 200 0.03 19.05 -19.50
N ARG A 201 -0.85 19.89 -18.93
CA ARG A 201 -1.75 19.54 -17.84
C ARG A 201 -2.92 18.73 -18.39
N VAL A 202 -3.30 17.65 -17.72
CA VAL A 202 -4.50 16.88 -18.07
C VAL A 202 -5.72 17.73 -17.71
N VAL A 203 -6.57 18.07 -18.68
CA VAL A 203 -7.80 18.85 -18.43
C VAL A 203 -9.05 17.97 -18.42
N MET A 204 -8.98 16.80 -19.08
CA MET A 204 -10.02 15.78 -19.04
C MET A 204 -9.40 14.40 -19.25
N SER A 205 -9.87 13.42 -18.49
CA SER A 205 -9.70 12.00 -18.79
C SER A 205 -11.05 11.38 -19.10
N ARG A 206 -11.13 10.54 -20.12
CA ARG A 206 -12.33 9.81 -20.54
C ARG A 206 -12.05 8.33 -20.54
N LYS A 207 -12.81 7.55 -19.77
CA LYS A 207 -12.81 6.08 -19.88
C LYS A 207 -13.91 5.61 -20.84
N SER A 208 -13.83 4.36 -21.29
CA SER A 208 -14.85 3.74 -22.15
C SER A 208 -16.27 3.97 -21.64
N GLY A 209 -17.22 4.24 -22.53
CA GLY A 209 -18.62 4.53 -22.18
C GLY A 209 -18.91 6.01 -21.85
N ASP A 210 -18.10 6.94 -22.36
CA ASP A 210 -18.23 8.39 -22.12
C ASP A 210 -18.27 8.77 -20.63
N VAL A 211 -17.31 8.22 -19.90
CA VAL A 211 -17.10 8.45 -18.46
C VAL A 211 -15.98 9.47 -18.30
N ASP A 212 -16.37 10.74 -18.13
CA ASP A 212 -15.47 11.89 -18.17
C ASP A 212 -15.14 12.45 -16.78
N THR A 213 -13.86 12.56 -16.46
CA THR A 213 -13.35 13.29 -15.29
C THR A 213 -12.62 14.55 -15.75
N TYR A 214 -13.04 15.72 -15.28
CA TYR A 214 -12.38 17.00 -15.58
C TYR A 214 -11.47 17.44 -14.45
N TYR A 215 -10.35 18.05 -14.82
CA TYR A 215 -9.38 18.63 -13.90
C TYR A 215 -9.31 20.13 -14.17
N VAL A 216 -9.66 20.92 -13.17
CA VAL A 216 -9.78 22.37 -13.29
C VAL A 216 -8.64 23.01 -12.51
N TYR A 217 -7.86 23.82 -13.20
CA TYR A 217 -6.72 24.54 -12.61
C TYR A 217 -7.07 26.01 -12.42
N ASN A 218 -6.52 26.62 -11.38
CA ASN A 218 -6.56 28.08 -11.20
C ASN A 218 -5.45 28.76 -12.04
N ASP A 219 -5.41 30.10 -12.01
CA ASP A 219 -4.44 30.92 -12.75
C ASP A 219 -2.98 30.76 -12.26
N LEU A 220 -2.76 30.07 -11.14
CA LEU A 220 -1.45 29.73 -10.58
C LEU A 220 -1.01 28.29 -10.94
N ASP A 221 -1.67 27.65 -11.90
CA ASP A 221 -1.43 26.26 -12.32
C ASP A 221 -1.68 25.21 -11.21
N GLN A 222 -2.44 25.53 -10.18
CA GLN A 222 -2.79 24.61 -9.10
C GLN A 222 -4.13 23.92 -9.38
N LEU A 223 -4.22 22.63 -9.04
CA LEU A 223 -5.46 21.85 -9.19
C LEU A 223 -6.52 22.36 -8.23
N PHE A 224 -7.49 23.13 -8.74
CA PHE A 224 -8.53 23.74 -7.92
C PHE A 224 -9.71 22.81 -7.67
N MET A 225 -10.11 22.04 -8.69
CA MET A 225 -11.20 21.08 -8.59
C MET A 225 -10.95 19.86 -9.46
N VAL A 226 -11.47 18.73 -9.02
CA VAL A 226 -11.73 17.58 -9.90
C VAL A 226 -13.23 17.36 -9.96
N LEU A 227 -13.75 17.21 -11.18
CA LEU A 227 -15.15 16.94 -11.46
C LEU A 227 -15.26 15.49 -11.96
N PRO A 228 -15.63 14.55 -11.09
CA PRO A 228 -15.86 13.15 -11.46
C PRO A 228 -17.02 12.98 -12.45
N PRO A 229 -17.22 11.78 -13.01
CA PRO A 229 -18.21 11.52 -14.07
C PRO A 229 -19.62 12.10 -13.82
N LEU A 230 -20.17 11.93 -12.61
CA LEU A 230 -21.52 12.46 -12.32
C LEU A 230 -21.53 13.99 -12.15
N ALA A 231 -20.47 14.60 -11.61
CA ALA A 231 -20.33 16.06 -11.61
C ALA A 231 -20.17 16.60 -13.04
N SER A 232 -19.31 15.96 -13.82
CA SER A 232 -19.00 16.29 -15.20
C SER A 232 -20.27 16.32 -16.05
N ASP A 233 -21.07 15.26 -16.02
CA ASP A 233 -22.31 15.18 -16.80
C ASP A 233 -23.34 16.23 -16.37
N GLY A 234 -23.53 16.44 -15.06
CA GLY A 234 -24.44 17.46 -14.53
C GLY A 234 -24.01 18.91 -14.85
N LEU A 235 -22.70 19.17 -14.96
CA LEU A 235 -22.17 20.52 -15.18
C LEU A 235 -21.91 20.86 -16.65
N LYS A 236 -21.79 19.86 -17.53
CA LYS A 236 -21.66 20.06 -18.99
C LYS A 236 -22.87 20.77 -19.60
N VAL A 237 -24.05 20.62 -19.00
CA VAL A 237 -25.28 21.27 -19.49
C VAL A 237 -25.45 22.71 -18.96
N HIS A 238 -24.57 23.17 -18.08
CA HIS A 238 -24.64 24.52 -17.52
C HIS A 238 -24.44 25.59 -18.60
N THR A 239 -25.17 26.70 -18.47
CA THR A 239 -25.08 27.87 -19.37
C THR A 239 -23.64 28.40 -19.40
N ALA A 240 -23.11 28.57 -20.61
CA ALA A 240 -21.74 29.04 -20.79
C ALA A 240 -21.57 30.48 -20.30
N GLY A 241 -20.44 30.78 -19.64
CA GLY A 241 -20.09 32.11 -19.11
C GLY A 241 -20.77 32.48 -17.79
N VAL A 242 -21.73 31.68 -17.30
CA VAL A 242 -22.40 31.91 -16.01
C VAL A 242 -21.59 31.25 -14.88
N PRO A 243 -21.23 31.97 -13.80
CA PRO A 243 -20.59 31.39 -12.62
C PRO A 243 -21.40 30.25 -12.01
N ILE A 244 -20.74 29.15 -11.69
CA ILE A 244 -21.31 28.00 -10.99
C ILE A 244 -21.00 28.21 -9.50
N PRO A 245 -21.99 28.54 -8.65
CA PRO A 245 -21.73 28.78 -7.25
C PRO A 245 -21.34 27.48 -6.54
N MET A 246 -20.52 27.57 -5.49
CA MET A 246 -20.15 26.42 -4.65
C MET A 246 -21.36 25.75 -3.98
N THR A 247 -22.51 26.43 -3.96
CA THR A 247 -23.79 25.90 -3.48
C THR A 247 -24.48 24.95 -4.46
N ASN A 248 -23.99 24.84 -5.70
CA ASN A 248 -24.51 23.93 -6.72
C ASN A 248 -24.51 22.47 -6.24
N ASP A 249 -25.59 21.76 -6.55
CA ASP A 249 -25.85 20.42 -6.04
C ASP A 249 -24.82 19.39 -6.52
N PHE A 250 -24.38 19.45 -7.78
CA PHE A 250 -23.37 18.54 -8.32
C PHE A 250 -21.99 18.77 -7.69
N LEU A 251 -21.58 20.04 -7.51
CA LEU A 251 -20.34 20.37 -6.79
C LEU A 251 -20.40 19.92 -5.33
N LYS A 252 -21.56 20.08 -4.69
CA LYS A 252 -21.77 19.65 -3.31
C LYS A 252 -21.65 18.14 -3.14
N LYS A 253 -22.23 17.37 -4.07
CA LYS A 253 -22.32 15.91 -3.94
C LYS A 253 -21.09 15.16 -4.44
N TYR A 254 -20.47 15.65 -5.53
CA TYR A 254 -19.53 14.84 -6.30
C TYR A 254 -18.16 15.46 -6.54
N ALA A 255 -17.97 16.77 -6.39
CA ALA A 255 -16.69 17.40 -6.73
C ALA A 255 -15.66 17.27 -5.60
N TYR A 256 -14.40 17.11 -6.00
CA TYR A 256 -13.25 17.35 -5.14
C TYR A 256 -12.87 18.81 -5.28
N ILE A 257 -12.70 19.51 -4.16
CA ILE A 257 -12.46 20.97 -4.15
C ILE A 257 -11.28 21.28 -3.24
N TYR A 258 -10.36 22.09 -3.75
CA TYR A 258 -9.10 22.44 -3.09
C TYR A 258 -8.91 23.94 -3.02
N THR A 259 -8.33 24.41 -1.92
CA THR A 259 -7.81 25.78 -1.83
C THR A 259 -6.38 25.76 -1.35
N TYR A 260 -5.64 26.81 -1.69
CA TYR A 260 -4.21 26.91 -1.42
C TYR A 260 -3.86 28.25 -0.77
N ASP A 261 -2.80 28.23 0.04
CA ASP A 261 -2.15 29.47 0.48
C ASP A 261 -1.29 30.10 -0.64
N ARG A 262 -0.76 31.30 -0.38
CA ARG A 262 0.18 31.99 -1.30
C ARG A 262 1.51 31.24 -1.56
N ARG A 263 1.81 30.16 -0.82
CA ARG A 263 2.99 29.31 -0.98
C ARG A 263 2.69 28.02 -1.75
N GLY A 264 1.42 27.77 -2.07
CA GLY A 264 0.95 26.57 -2.75
C GLY A 264 0.69 25.37 -1.84
N ASN A 265 0.61 25.57 -0.53
CA ASN A 265 0.16 24.53 0.38
C ASN A 265 -1.36 24.46 0.37
N GLN A 266 -1.93 23.25 0.34
CA GLN A 266 -3.37 23.04 0.31
C GLN A 266 -4.02 23.38 1.66
N THR A 267 -4.72 24.51 1.78
CA THR A 267 -5.33 24.97 3.04
C THR A 267 -6.69 24.36 3.33
N THR A 268 -7.43 23.96 2.30
CA THR A 268 -8.65 23.17 2.49
C THR A 268 -8.79 22.10 1.43
N LYS A 269 -9.47 21.01 1.80
CA LYS A 269 -9.97 20.03 0.84
C LYS A 269 -11.39 19.61 1.18
N LYS A 270 -12.17 19.29 0.15
CA LYS A 270 -13.49 18.67 0.28
C LYS A 270 -13.56 17.44 -0.60
N LEU A 271 -14.00 16.33 -0.03
CA LEU A 271 -14.21 15.07 -0.74
C LEU A 271 -15.70 14.87 -1.07
N PRO A 272 -16.03 14.08 -2.12
CA PRO A 272 -17.40 13.70 -2.41
C PRO A 272 -18.02 12.92 -1.24
N GLY A 273 -19.28 13.21 -0.90
CA GLY A 273 -19.97 12.58 0.23
C GLY A 273 -19.69 13.21 1.61
N CYS A 274 -18.67 14.08 1.73
CA CYS A 274 -18.43 14.86 2.95
C CYS A 274 -19.16 16.21 2.87
N ASP A 275 -19.87 16.57 3.94
CA ASP A 275 -20.67 17.81 3.97
C ASP A 275 -19.82 19.06 4.27
N THR A 276 -18.58 18.88 4.72
CA THR A 276 -17.70 19.95 5.18
C THR A 276 -16.31 19.89 4.56
N VAL A 277 -15.56 20.99 4.66
CA VAL A 277 -14.16 21.08 4.23
C VAL A 277 -13.24 20.68 5.37
N VAL A 278 -12.25 19.84 5.06
CA VAL A 278 -11.09 19.64 5.92
C VAL A 278 -10.22 20.88 5.83
N SER A 279 -9.90 21.48 6.97
CA SER A 279 -9.04 22.67 7.08
C SER A 279 -7.64 22.26 7.50
N MET A 280 -6.61 22.88 6.91
CA MET A 280 -5.20 22.56 7.11
C MET A 280 -4.39 23.85 7.28
N ILE A 281 -3.46 23.84 8.25
CA ILE A 281 -2.61 24.99 8.59
C ILE A 281 -1.17 24.53 8.62
N TYR A 282 -0.32 25.29 7.92
CA TYR A 282 1.09 24.97 7.74
C TYR A 282 1.97 26.03 8.36
N ASP A 283 3.10 25.62 8.93
CA ASP A 283 4.11 26.54 9.42
C ASP A 283 4.91 27.20 8.28
N LYS A 284 5.86 28.09 8.60
CA LYS A 284 6.76 28.73 7.62
C LYS A 284 7.58 27.73 6.80
N ALA A 285 7.86 26.55 7.35
CA ALA A 285 8.56 25.46 6.68
C ALA A 285 7.62 24.55 5.89
N ASN A 286 6.36 24.92 5.66
CA ASN A 286 5.29 24.17 5.00
C ASN A 286 5.02 22.77 5.60
N ARG A 287 5.22 22.58 6.90
CA ARG A 287 4.81 21.36 7.61
C ARG A 287 3.39 21.54 8.12
N LEU A 288 2.56 20.51 8.01
CA LEU A 288 1.17 20.53 8.48
C LEU A 288 1.14 20.55 10.01
N ILE A 289 0.85 21.72 10.62
CA ILE A 289 0.80 21.87 12.08
C ILE A 289 -0.58 21.55 12.61
N MET A 290 -1.64 21.93 11.89
CA MET A 290 -3.00 21.69 12.36
C MET A 290 -3.90 21.22 11.24
N SER A 291 -4.77 20.25 11.54
CA SER A 291 -5.87 19.85 10.67
C SER A 291 -7.17 19.72 11.44
N GLN A 292 -8.28 20.03 10.78
CA GLN A 292 -9.62 19.92 11.34
C GLN A 292 -10.55 19.38 10.26
N ASP A 293 -11.12 18.21 10.48
CA ASP A 293 -12.18 17.64 9.65
C ASP A 293 -13.58 18.14 10.04
N GLY A 294 -14.62 17.62 9.42
CA GLY A 294 -16.01 18.03 9.65
C GLY A 294 -16.54 17.75 11.04
N ASN A 295 -16.26 16.55 11.55
CA ASN A 295 -16.68 16.13 12.89
C ASN A 295 -15.87 16.86 13.96
N GLN A 296 -14.58 17.08 13.73
CA GLN A 296 -13.73 17.88 14.60
C GLN A 296 -14.21 19.34 14.63
N LYS A 297 -14.58 19.91 13.47
CA LYS A 297 -15.12 21.26 13.39
C LYS A 297 -16.40 21.45 14.18
N SER A 298 -17.34 20.49 14.13
CA SER A 298 -18.58 20.58 14.91
C SER A 298 -18.32 20.50 16.42
N LYS A 299 -17.22 19.86 16.83
CA LYS A 299 -16.74 19.74 18.21
C LYS A 299 -15.75 20.84 18.63
N GLN A 300 -15.42 21.80 17.73
CA GLN A 300 -14.36 22.80 17.93
C GLN A 300 -12.99 22.17 18.27
N GLN A 301 -12.65 21.07 17.61
CA GLN A 301 -11.41 20.33 17.82
C GLN A 301 -10.44 20.55 16.66
N TRP A 302 -9.15 20.57 16.96
CA TRP A 302 -8.07 20.55 15.97
C TRP A 302 -7.08 19.43 16.31
N LEU A 303 -6.71 18.63 15.32
CA LEU A 303 -5.54 17.77 15.39
C LEU A 303 -4.29 18.64 15.21
N VAL A 304 -3.32 18.51 16.11
CA VAL A 304 -2.08 19.30 16.15
C VAL A 304 -0.88 18.39 16.03
N ASN A 305 0.02 18.70 15.11
CA ASN A 305 1.29 18.01 14.91
C ASN A 305 2.45 18.93 15.26
N LYS A 306 3.43 18.40 15.99
CA LYS A 306 4.64 19.11 16.37
C LYS A 306 5.87 18.38 15.87
N TYR A 307 6.87 19.15 15.46
CA TYR A 307 8.02 18.64 14.74
C TYR A 307 9.32 19.14 15.36
N ASP A 308 10.40 18.39 15.18
CA ASP A 308 11.74 18.85 15.53
C ASP A 308 12.36 19.75 14.45
N ILE A 309 13.61 20.14 14.66
CA ILE A 309 14.37 20.97 13.71
C ILE A 309 14.69 20.23 12.39
N LEU A 310 14.75 18.90 12.39
CA LEU A 310 14.97 18.08 11.19
C LEU A 310 13.67 17.82 10.42
N GLY A 311 12.53 18.22 11.01
CA GLY A 311 11.19 18.06 10.49
C GLY A 311 10.51 16.75 10.88
N ARG A 312 11.09 15.91 11.72
CA ARG A 312 10.48 14.64 12.13
C ARG A 312 9.30 14.91 13.06
N LEU A 313 8.22 14.13 12.93
CA LEU A 313 7.03 14.26 13.77
C LEU A 313 7.37 13.80 15.20
N LEU A 314 7.28 14.72 16.16
CA LEU A 314 7.56 14.45 17.57
C LEU A 314 6.31 13.98 18.29
N TYR A 315 5.20 14.69 18.19
CA TYR A 315 3.97 14.29 18.84
C TYR A 315 2.74 14.87 18.13
N THR A 316 1.63 14.16 18.30
CA THR A 316 0.31 14.57 17.83
C THR A 316 -0.62 14.73 19.03
N SER A 317 -1.48 15.76 19.00
CA SER A 317 -2.38 16.12 20.09
C SER A 317 -3.72 16.64 19.56
N ILE A 318 -4.72 16.75 20.44
CA ILE A 318 -5.97 17.45 20.18
C ILE A 318 -5.99 18.78 20.93
N LEU A 319 -6.38 19.85 20.23
CA LEU A 319 -6.78 21.12 20.84
C LEU A 319 -8.30 21.21 20.85
N ASN A 320 -8.92 21.36 22.03
CA ASN A 320 -10.38 21.38 22.21
C ASN A 320 -10.98 22.80 22.21
N ARG A 321 -10.56 23.63 21.25
CA ARG A 321 -11.19 24.93 20.97
C ARG A 321 -10.88 25.39 19.56
N GLU A 322 -11.66 26.35 19.09
CA GLU A 322 -11.29 27.11 17.91
C GLU A 322 -10.04 27.97 18.14
N ILE A 323 -9.32 28.22 17.05
CA ILE A 323 -8.14 29.09 17.03
C ILE A 323 -8.45 30.43 16.38
N THR A 324 -7.85 31.47 16.91
CA THR A 324 -7.97 32.86 16.45
C THR A 324 -7.20 33.09 15.15
N SER A 325 -7.60 34.11 14.39
CA SER A 325 -6.86 34.53 13.18
C SER A 325 -5.40 34.92 13.50
N SER A 326 -5.13 35.49 14.68
CA SER A 326 -3.77 35.81 15.14
C SER A 326 -2.92 34.57 15.35
N GLU A 327 -3.47 33.51 15.95
CA GLU A 327 -2.76 32.23 16.13
C GLU A 327 -2.47 31.57 14.78
N LYS A 328 -3.45 31.57 13.85
CA LYS A 328 -3.26 31.08 12.47
C LYS A 328 -2.12 31.81 11.76
N ASN A 329 -2.11 33.14 11.83
CA ASN A 329 -1.07 33.96 11.22
C ASN A 329 0.30 33.72 11.86
N TYR A 330 0.35 33.58 13.19
CA TYR A 330 1.58 33.28 13.90
C TYR A 330 2.19 31.96 13.42
N ILE A 331 1.39 30.88 13.36
CA ILE A 331 1.85 29.59 12.86
C ILE A 331 2.37 29.73 11.43
N TYR A 332 1.60 30.40 10.58
CA TYR A 332 1.92 30.59 9.17
C TYR A 332 3.27 31.31 8.93
N ASP A 333 3.58 32.34 9.73
CA ASP A 333 4.77 33.18 9.57
C ASP A 333 6.03 32.67 10.28
N ASN A 334 5.90 31.66 11.16
CA ASN A 334 6.98 31.11 11.98
C ASN A 334 7.25 29.63 11.69
N VAL A 335 8.48 29.17 11.93
CA VAL A 335 8.80 27.74 11.89
C VAL A 335 8.51 27.17 13.27
N ILE A 336 7.53 26.28 13.39
CA ILE A 336 7.09 25.74 14.68
C ILE A 336 7.93 24.50 15.00
N ILE A 337 8.89 24.64 15.91
CA ILE A 337 9.81 23.57 16.30
C ILE A 337 9.69 23.35 17.81
N GLU A 338 9.71 22.08 18.20
CA GLU A 338 9.89 21.67 19.58
C GLU A 338 11.23 20.95 19.73
N SER A 339 11.76 20.88 20.95
CA SER A 339 13.04 20.24 21.25
C SER A 339 12.89 19.26 22.41
N TYR A 340 13.68 18.20 22.39
CA TYR A 340 13.80 17.30 23.53
C TYR A 340 14.67 17.96 24.60
N ILE A 341 14.16 18.12 25.82
CA ILE A 341 14.86 18.76 26.94
C ILE A 341 15.37 17.76 27.99
N GLY A 342 14.77 16.57 28.09
CA GLY A 342 15.23 15.47 28.95
C GLY A 342 15.28 15.77 30.47
N GLY A 343 15.60 14.75 31.27
CA GLY A 343 15.95 14.90 32.69
C GLY A 343 14.79 15.22 33.66
N ALA A 344 15.01 16.20 34.54
CA ALA A 344 14.10 16.58 35.64
C ALA A 344 12.89 17.42 35.19
N ASP A 345 12.96 18.05 34.01
CA ASP A 345 11.87 18.78 33.41
C ASP A 345 11.08 17.81 32.54
N LYS A 346 9.95 17.31 33.06
CA LYS A 346 9.12 16.29 32.39
C LYS A 346 8.55 16.78 31.04
N GLY A 347 8.67 18.06 30.72
CA GLY A 347 8.21 18.64 29.47
C GLY A 347 6.68 18.54 29.32
N PHE A 348 6.21 18.70 28.09
CA PHE A 348 4.80 18.61 27.77
C PHE A 348 4.28 17.18 27.96
N ALA A 349 3.22 17.03 28.76
CA ALA A 349 2.53 15.76 28.99
C ALA A 349 3.47 14.59 29.34
N GLU A 350 4.55 14.87 30.10
CA GLU A 350 5.57 13.89 30.49
C GLU A 350 6.28 13.21 29.29
N THR A 351 6.41 13.91 28.18
CA THR A 351 7.13 13.42 26.99
C THR A 351 8.58 13.88 26.92
N GLY A 352 9.01 14.83 27.76
CA GLY A 352 10.33 15.46 27.66
C GLY A 352 10.51 16.39 26.47
N TYR A 353 9.49 16.60 25.65
CA TYR A 353 9.51 17.62 24.60
C TYR A 353 9.02 18.96 25.15
N THR A 354 9.58 20.05 24.63
CA THR A 354 8.98 21.38 24.80
C THR A 354 7.60 21.42 24.16
N CYS A 355 6.74 22.30 24.65
CA CYS A 355 5.56 22.73 23.91
C CYS A 355 5.46 24.25 23.99
N ILE A 356 6.03 24.95 23.01
CA ILE A 356 6.11 26.41 23.02
C ILE A 356 4.73 27.05 22.79
N HIS A 357 3.82 26.35 22.09
CA HIS A 357 2.47 26.84 21.79
C HIS A 357 1.39 25.86 22.24
N PHE A 358 0.36 26.38 22.91
CA PHE A 358 -0.83 25.64 23.41
C PHE A 358 -0.54 24.65 24.55
N ALA A 359 0.58 24.81 25.28
CA ALA A 359 1.09 23.81 26.23
C ALA A 359 0.06 23.28 27.24
N SER A 360 -0.79 24.15 27.80
CA SER A 360 -1.79 23.78 28.81
C SER A 360 -3.15 23.37 28.22
N GLU A 361 -3.29 23.38 26.90
CA GLU A 361 -4.57 23.19 26.20
C GLU A 361 -4.57 21.97 25.27
N LEU A 362 -3.39 21.38 25.03
CA LEU A 362 -3.23 20.21 24.18
C LEU A 362 -3.40 18.92 24.98
N ASP A 363 -4.13 18.00 24.37
CA ASP A 363 -4.37 16.65 24.85
C ASP A 363 -3.58 15.65 24.00
N LEU A 364 -2.56 15.01 24.59
CA LEU A 364 -1.57 14.19 23.86
C LEU A 364 -2.20 12.90 23.32
N LEU A 365 -1.98 12.62 22.03
CA LEU A 365 -2.39 11.38 21.38
C LEU A 365 -1.22 10.42 21.19
N THR A 366 -0.14 10.93 20.58
CA THR A 366 1.02 10.10 20.21
C THR A 366 2.30 10.88 20.47
N ALA A 367 3.39 10.18 20.76
CA ALA A 367 4.74 10.75 20.77
C ALA A 367 5.74 9.78 20.12
N ASN A 368 6.74 10.29 19.40
CA ASN A 368 7.82 9.54 18.77
C ASN A 368 9.16 10.10 19.25
N TYR A 369 10.05 9.20 19.61
CA TYR A 369 11.37 9.51 20.13
C TYR A 369 12.44 9.11 19.13
N TYR A 370 13.52 9.87 19.06
CA TYR A 370 14.58 9.67 18.07
C TYR A 370 15.97 9.82 18.69
N ASP A 371 16.96 9.30 17.96
CA ASP A 371 18.40 9.50 18.17
C ASP A 371 19.03 8.88 19.43
N ASN A 372 18.28 8.73 20.52
CA ASN A 372 18.75 8.20 21.81
C ASN A 372 17.59 7.61 22.64
N TYR A 373 17.91 7.13 23.84
CA TYR A 373 16.96 6.50 24.77
C TYR A 373 16.73 7.31 26.06
N ASN A 374 17.02 8.61 26.07
CA ASN A 374 16.96 9.43 27.30
C ASN A 374 15.54 9.62 27.83
N PHE A 375 14.50 9.29 27.04
CA PHE A 375 13.10 9.37 27.46
C PHE A 375 12.71 8.35 28.55
N PHE A 376 13.54 7.32 28.77
CA PHE A 376 13.39 6.41 29.90
C PHE A 376 13.46 7.12 31.26
N GLU A 377 14.16 8.25 31.37
CA GLU A 377 14.23 9.02 32.62
C GLU A 377 12.89 9.67 32.99
N ILE A 378 11.98 9.79 32.02
CA ILE A 378 10.71 10.52 32.14
C ILE A 378 9.55 9.55 32.33
N TRP A 379 9.61 8.40 31.67
CA TRP A 379 8.56 7.40 31.72
C TRP A 379 8.38 6.80 33.13
N PRO A 380 7.17 6.34 33.49
CA PRO A 380 6.92 5.74 34.80
C PRO A 380 7.85 4.55 35.05
N GLY A 381 8.55 4.55 36.19
CA GLY A 381 9.54 3.52 36.53
C GLY A 381 9.00 2.09 36.47
N THR A 382 7.72 1.88 36.79
CA THR A 382 7.02 0.58 36.70
C THR A 382 6.90 0.03 35.28
N ILE A 383 6.96 0.90 34.26
CA ILE A 383 6.90 0.53 32.84
C ILE A 383 8.31 0.32 32.30
N THR A 384 9.26 1.16 32.73
CA THR A 384 10.63 1.15 32.19
C THR A 384 11.36 -0.18 32.42
N THR A 385 11.09 -0.90 33.50
CA THR A 385 11.77 -2.16 33.83
C THR A 385 11.57 -3.25 32.77
N ASP A 386 10.41 -3.27 32.12
CA ASP A 386 10.11 -4.27 31.08
C ASP A 386 10.65 -3.84 29.71
N LEU A 387 10.85 -2.54 29.49
CA LEU A 387 11.19 -1.99 28.17
C LEU A 387 12.70 -1.77 27.95
N VAL A 388 13.54 -1.91 28.98
CA VAL A 388 15.00 -1.80 28.82
C VAL A 388 15.56 -2.93 27.95
N TYR A 389 16.62 -2.63 27.20
CA TYR A 389 17.35 -3.63 26.42
C TYR A 389 17.79 -4.79 27.32
N MET A 390 17.55 -6.02 26.85
CA MET A 390 18.04 -7.21 27.52
C MET A 390 18.88 -8.02 26.55
N ASP A 391 20.13 -8.29 26.92
CA ASP A 391 20.97 -9.16 26.11
C ASP A 391 20.39 -10.59 26.08
N ARG A 392 20.24 -11.14 24.87
CA ARG A 392 19.65 -12.47 24.67
C ARG A 392 20.59 -13.31 23.81
N ASN A 393 21.13 -14.36 24.41
CA ASN A 393 22.10 -15.23 23.74
C ASN A 393 21.55 -15.78 22.40
N GLY A 394 22.31 -15.60 21.32
CA GLY A 394 21.96 -16.04 19.98
C GLY A 394 21.06 -15.09 19.18
N TYR A 395 20.83 -13.88 19.68
CA TYR A 395 20.11 -12.78 19.01
C TYR A 395 20.98 -11.53 18.89
N GLY A 396 20.49 -10.52 18.16
CA GLY A 396 21.26 -9.33 17.83
C GLY A 396 21.66 -8.51 19.07
N THR A 397 22.83 -7.88 18.99
CA THR A 397 23.40 -7.06 20.05
C THR A 397 23.37 -5.57 19.68
N VAL A 398 22.97 -4.73 20.64
CA VAL A 398 22.82 -3.29 20.44
C VAL A 398 24.13 -2.59 20.06
N TYR A 399 24.04 -1.58 19.20
CA TYR A 399 25.19 -0.77 18.81
C TYR A 399 25.59 0.23 19.89
N ALA A 400 26.82 0.04 20.38
CA ALA A 400 27.47 0.82 21.44
C ALA A 400 26.81 0.69 22.81
N ALA A 401 27.63 0.87 23.85
CA ALA A 401 27.38 0.48 25.23
C ALA A 401 25.96 0.87 25.70
N TYR A 402 25.23 -0.15 26.16
CA TYR A 402 24.09 -0.09 27.06
C TYR A 402 23.97 1.27 27.75
N PRO A 403 22.86 2.02 27.66
CA PRO A 403 22.75 3.23 28.44
C PRO A 403 22.70 2.82 29.91
N VAL A 404 23.86 2.94 30.58
CA VAL A 404 23.86 3.59 31.87
C VAL A 404 23.23 4.96 31.62
N PHE A 405 22.16 5.26 32.36
CA PHE A 405 21.49 6.57 32.37
C PHE A 405 22.52 7.70 32.17
N GLY A 406 22.35 8.53 31.13
CA GLY A 406 23.23 9.67 30.84
C GLY A 406 24.33 9.52 29.77
N ASN A 407 24.44 8.40 29.04
CA ASN A 407 25.42 8.28 27.94
C ASN A 407 24.87 8.74 26.57
N ASN A 408 25.42 9.84 26.06
CA ASN A 408 25.04 10.50 24.79
C ASN A 408 25.61 9.86 23.51
N GLU A 409 26.25 8.69 23.60
CA GLU A 409 26.89 7.99 22.47
C GLU A 409 26.01 6.88 21.89
N SER A 410 24.71 7.14 21.78
CA SER A 410 23.77 6.19 21.18
C SER A 410 24.00 6.15 19.66
N GLY A 411 24.33 4.97 19.13
CA GLY A 411 24.55 4.75 17.72
C GLY A 411 23.29 4.79 16.83
N CYS A 412 22.16 5.29 17.35
CA CYS A 412 20.86 5.34 16.70
C CYS A 412 20.47 6.74 16.20
N LYS A 413 21.45 7.63 15.99
CA LYS A 413 21.22 8.95 15.37
C LYS A 413 20.48 8.82 14.04
N GLY A 414 19.39 9.56 13.89
CA GLY A 414 18.53 9.55 12.74
C GLY A 414 17.38 8.54 12.82
N LEU A 415 17.44 7.53 13.69
CA LEU A 415 16.45 6.46 13.83
C LEU A 415 15.38 6.81 14.88
N GLN A 416 14.20 6.20 14.76
CA GLN A 416 13.14 6.29 15.78
C GLN A 416 13.41 5.27 16.88
N THR A 417 13.61 5.69 18.12
CA THR A 417 14.04 4.84 19.22
C THR A 417 12.89 4.44 20.15
N GLY A 418 11.76 5.14 20.10
CA GLY A 418 10.57 4.74 20.83
C GLY A 418 9.31 5.49 20.40
N SER A 419 8.18 5.06 20.93
CA SER A 419 6.89 5.71 20.72
C SER A 419 5.93 5.51 21.88
N LEU A 420 4.93 6.40 21.95
CA LEU A 420 3.82 6.40 22.87
C LEU A 420 2.52 6.51 22.07
N GLN A 421 1.52 5.69 22.38
CA GLN A 421 0.21 5.69 21.73
C GLN A 421 -0.91 5.74 22.76
N ARG A 422 -1.83 6.70 22.67
CA ARG A 422 -2.98 6.77 23.57
C ARG A 422 -4.00 5.69 23.25
N VAL A 423 -4.51 5.02 24.28
CA VAL A 423 -5.74 4.22 24.17
C VAL A 423 -6.93 5.19 24.12
N LEU A 424 -7.58 5.31 22.97
CA LEU A 424 -8.56 6.36 22.71
C LEU A 424 -9.75 6.30 23.69
N GLY A 425 -10.25 7.44 24.14
CA GLY A 425 -11.32 7.48 25.16
C GLY A 425 -10.85 7.17 26.59
N THR A 426 -9.55 6.94 26.80
CA THR A 426 -8.93 6.79 28.12
C THR A 426 -7.73 7.74 28.26
N ASN A 427 -7.16 7.82 29.47
CA ASN A 427 -5.91 8.54 29.74
C ASN A 427 -4.67 7.63 29.75
N SER A 428 -4.82 6.37 29.31
CA SER A 428 -3.76 5.37 29.30
C SER A 428 -2.98 5.40 27.99
N TYR A 429 -1.70 5.06 28.08
CA TYR A 429 -0.80 4.98 26.92
C TYR A 429 -0.14 3.62 26.81
N LEU A 430 0.12 3.21 25.58
CA LEU A 430 0.96 2.08 25.22
C LEU A 430 2.33 2.61 24.80
N TYR A 431 3.38 1.97 25.28
CA TYR A 431 4.78 2.36 25.10
C TYR A 431 5.48 1.32 24.24
N GLN A 432 6.36 1.77 23.35
CA GLN A 432 7.23 0.91 22.55
C GLN A 432 8.64 1.50 22.47
N VAL A 433 9.66 0.63 22.46
CA VAL A 433 11.07 0.97 22.30
C VAL A 433 11.72 0.02 21.31
N ASP A 434 12.48 0.58 20.37
CA ASP A 434 13.19 -0.19 19.35
C ASP A 434 14.70 -0.03 19.51
N TYR A 435 15.39 -1.17 19.53
CA TYR A 435 16.84 -1.27 19.66
C TYR A 435 17.48 -1.71 18.36
N TYR A 436 18.63 -1.09 18.06
CA TYR A 436 19.29 -1.21 16.76
C TYR A 436 20.69 -1.79 16.88
N ASP A 437 21.10 -2.56 15.88
CA ASP A 437 22.50 -2.92 15.68
C ASP A 437 23.30 -1.82 14.97
N TYR A 438 24.59 -2.08 14.72
CA TYR A 438 25.51 -1.07 14.17
C TYR A 438 25.22 -0.68 12.73
N ARG A 439 24.31 -1.39 12.06
CA ARG A 439 23.82 -1.12 10.72
C ARG A 439 22.43 -0.46 10.73
N GLY A 440 21.94 -0.07 11.90
CA GLY A 440 20.62 0.53 12.06
C GLY A 440 19.47 -0.46 11.91
N ARG A 441 19.70 -1.76 12.12
CA ARG A 441 18.65 -2.78 11.97
C ARG A 441 17.96 -3.08 13.31
N VAL A 442 16.63 -3.18 13.34
CA VAL A 442 15.86 -3.46 14.56
C VAL A 442 16.15 -4.87 15.07
N ILE A 443 16.92 -4.98 16.16
CA ILE A 443 17.28 -6.24 16.82
C ILE A 443 16.38 -6.57 18.01
N GLN A 444 15.74 -5.57 18.62
CA GLN A 444 14.71 -5.80 19.61
C GLN A 444 13.64 -4.74 19.49
N SER A 445 12.38 -5.17 19.62
CA SER A 445 11.24 -4.28 19.85
C SER A 445 10.60 -4.67 21.16
N ARG A 446 10.35 -3.72 22.05
CA ARG A 446 9.78 -3.97 23.37
C ARG A 446 8.62 -3.03 23.58
N SER A 447 7.45 -3.57 23.92
CA SER A 447 6.24 -2.77 24.11
C SER A 447 5.39 -3.24 25.28
N THR A 448 4.62 -2.34 25.85
CA THR A 448 3.53 -2.67 26.79
C THR A 448 2.26 -3.02 26.04
N ASN A 449 1.36 -3.78 26.66
CA ASN A 449 0.02 -4.02 26.11
C ASN A 449 -1.12 -3.54 27.02
N HIS A 450 -2.30 -3.40 26.42
CA HIS A 450 -3.50 -2.85 27.06
C HIS A 450 -4.13 -3.77 28.13
N LEU A 451 -3.62 -5.00 28.28
CA LEU A 451 -4.01 -5.95 29.33
C LEU A 451 -3.01 -5.97 30.51
N GLY A 452 -2.07 -5.03 30.58
CA GLY A 452 -1.20 -4.83 31.74
C GLY A 452 0.07 -5.66 31.78
N GLY A 453 0.60 -6.10 30.63
CA GLY A 453 1.91 -6.75 30.51
C GLY A 453 2.74 -6.21 29.35
N TYR A 454 3.56 -7.07 28.73
CA TYR A 454 4.52 -6.70 27.69
C TYR A 454 4.54 -7.67 26.50
N ASP A 455 5.14 -7.18 25.42
CA ASP A 455 5.44 -7.88 24.18
C ASP A 455 6.86 -7.53 23.75
N HIS A 456 7.73 -8.51 23.73
CA HIS A 456 9.12 -8.34 23.30
C HIS A 456 9.40 -9.19 22.07
N VAL A 457 10.07 -8.59 21.09
CA VAL A 457 10.54 -9.25 19.89
C VAL A 457 12.05 -9.11 19.84
N TYR A 458 12.76 -10.21 19.60
CA TYR A 458 14.21 -10.24 19.41
C TYR A 458 14.52 -10.81 18.03
N ASN A 459 15.35 -10.12 17.26
CA ASN A 459 15.70 -10.48 15.89
C ASN A 459 17.20 -10.76 15.77
N GLN A 460 17.53 -11.72 14.92
CA GLN A 460 18.89 -11.99 14.49
C GLN A 460 18.97 -11.94 12.98
N TYR A 461 19.90 -11.16 12.46
CA TYR A 461 20.15 -11.07 11.02
C TYR A 461 21.44 -11.79 10.63
N ASP A 462 21.51 -12.22 9.37
CA ASP A 462 22.77 -12.61 8.74
C ASP A 462 23.56 -11.38 8.26
N PHE A 463 24.65 -11.65 7.53
CA PHE A 463 25.51 -10.61 6.98
C PHE A 463 24.86 -9.85 5.81
N SER A 464 23.92 -10.46 5.08
CA SER A 464 23.19 -9.83 3.96
C SER A 464 22.02 -8.97 4.40
N GLY A 465 21.55 -9.11 5.65
CA GLY A 465 20.37 -8.37 6.12
C GLY A 465 19.16 -9.26 6.43
N ASN A 466 19.27 -10.57 6.23
CA ASN A 466 18.14 -11.47 6.25
C ASN A 466 17.86 -11.96 7.66
N LEU A 467 16.59 -12.07 8.03
CA LEU A 467 16.17 -12.52 9.35
C LEU A 467 16.42 -14.01 9.51
N THR A 468 17.33 -14.42 10.40
CA THR A 468 17.62 -15.84 10.64
C THR A 468 16.89 -16.41 11.84
N LYS A 469 16.56 -15.58 12.82
CA LYS A 469 15.78 -15.96 14.01
C LYS A 469 14.93 -14.80 14.50
N THR A 470 13.77 -15.15 15.03
CA THR A 470 12.93 -14.24 15.81
C THR A 470 12.45 -14.93 17.08
N LEU A 471 12.54 -14.27 18.22
CA LEU A 471 11.92 -14.68 19.47
C LEU A 471 10.85 -13.66 19.84
N LYS A 472 9.65 -14.12 20.15
CA LYS A 472 8.61 -13.30 20.77
C LYS A 472 8.38 -13.78 22.18
N GLU A 473 8.36 -12.86 23.13
CA GLU A 473 7.99 -13.09 24.52
C GLU A 473 6.78 -12.22 24.82
N HIS A 474 5.66 -12.85 25.16
CA HIS A 474 4.39 -12.19 25.41
C HIS A 474 3.90 -12.48 26.82
N ASN A 475 3.44 -11.43 27.50
CA ASN A 475 2.85 -11.53 28.82
C ASN A 475 1.70 -10.54 28.97
N VAL A 476 0.66 -10.96 29.68
CA VAL A 476 -0.42 -10.08 30.16
C VAL A 476 -0.59 -10.31 31.67
N LEU A 477 -1.19 -9.33 32.35
CA LEU A 477 -1.31 -9.35 33.80
C LEU A 477 -2.07 -10.60 34.28
N GLY A 478 -1.51 -11.33 35.23
CA GLY A 478 -2.14 -12.51 35.83
C GLY A 478 -2.14 -13.77 34.95
N GLN A 479 -1.50 -13.75 33.79
CA GLN A 479 -1.41 -14.90 32.87
C GLN A 479 0.01 -15.43 32.72
N GLN A 480 0.13 -16.68 32.28
CA GLN A 480 1.42 -17.29 31.98
C GLN A 480 2.07 -16.62 30.76
N GLN A 481 3.39 -16.44 30.82
CA GLN A 481 4.17 -15.97 29.68
C GLN A 481 4.12 -16.97 28.51
N ILE A 482 3.94 -16.44 27.30
CA ILE A 482 3.99 -17.18 26.04
C ILE A 482 5.30 -16.83 25.34
N ILE A 483 5.99 -17.85 24.81
CA ILE A 483 7.25 -17.70 24.08
C ILE A 483 7.12 -18.34 22.71
N GLU A 484 7.40 -17.58 21.66
CA GLU A 484 7.44 -18.08 20.28
C GLU A 484 8.86 -17.94 19.72
N ALA A 485 9.44 -19.03 19.21
CA ALA A 485 10.74 -18.99 18.56
C ALA A 485 10.63 -19.41 17.10
N TYR A 486 11.10 -18.54 16.21
CA TYR A 486 11.16 -18.72 14.78
C TYR A 486 12.62 -18.89 14.34
N THR A 487 12.86 -19.77 13.37
CA THR A 487 14.16 -19.88 12.68
C THR A 487 13.93 -20.00 11.20
N TYR A 488 14.63 -19.16 10.44
CA TYR A 488 14.49 -19.06 9.00
C TYR A 488 15.76 -19.57 8.33
N THR A 489 15.61 -20.22 7.18
CA THR A 489 16.73 -20.54 6.30
C THR A 489 16.42 -20.08 4.89
N TYR A 490 17.46 -19.74 4.16
CA TYR A 490 17.36 -19.19 2.81
C TYR A 490 18.16 -20.03 1.83
N ASP A 491 17.80 -19.96 0.56
CA ASP A 491 18.59 -20.55 -0.51
C ASP A 491 19.73 -19.62 -0.97
N GLN A 492 20.51 -20.05 -1.97
CA GLN A 492 21.66 -19.31 -2.48
C GLN A 492 21.31 -17.96 -3.13
N ALA A 493 20.06 -17.74 -3.52
CA ALA A 493 19.56 -16.47 -4.04
C ALA A 493 18.76 -15.70 -2.98
N LEU A 494 18.95 -16.08 -1.71
CA LEU A 494 18.33 -15.49 -0.53
C LEU A 494 16.81 -15.75 -0.40
N ARG A 495 16.19 -16.62 -1.20
CA ARG A 495 14.74 -16.90 -1.03
C ARG A 495 14.45 -17.71 0.24
N LEU A 496 13.36 -17.40 0.95
CA LEU A 496 12.94 -18.12 2.16
C LEU A 496 12.69 -19.61 1.88
N LYS A 497 13.56 -20.47 2.39
CA LYS A 497 13.49 -21.92 2.17
C LYS A 497 12.68 -22.64 3.25
N THR A 498 12.87 -22.31 4.52
CA THR A 498 12.14 -22.95 5.62
C THR A 498 11.88 -21.98 6.76
N THR A 499 10.71 -22.10 7.38
CA THR A 499 10.42 -21.50 8.69
C THR A 499 10.16 -22.61 9.70
N LYS A 500 10.94 -22.63 10.76
CA LYS A 500 10.67 -23.46 11.96
C LYS A 500 10.04 -22.61 13.03
N TYR A 501 9.12 -23.21 13.77
CA TYR A 501 8.35 -22.55 14.83
C TYR A 501 8.32 -23.42 16.08
N LYS A 502 8.58 -22.81 17.24
CA LYS A 502 8.46 -23.46 18.55
C LYS A 502 7.63 -22.56 19.46
N LEU A 503 6.55 -23.13 20.00
CA LEU A 503 5.68 -22.47 20.97
C LEU A 503 5.98 -23.02 22.37
N ASN A 504 6.35 -22.14 23.30
CA ASN A 504 6.73 -22.47 24.67
C ASN A 504 7.77 -23.61 24.70
N ASN A 505 7.49 -24.64 25.51
CA ASN A 505 8.32 -25.82 25.65
C ASN A 505 7.89 -26.98 24.74
N ASN A 506 6.96 -26.75 23.81
CA ASN A 506 6.50 -27.78 22.89
C ASN A 506 7.59 -28.15 21.87
N ASP A 507 7.39 -29.26 21.16
CA ASP A 507 8.27 -29.65 20.07
C ASP A 507 8.31 -28.61 18.96
N THR A 508 9.48 -28.49 18.31
CA THR A 508 9.63 -27.60 17.17
C THR A 508 8.89 -28.17 15.96
N VAL A 509 8.05 -27.35 15.35
CA VAL A 509 7.32 -27.65 14.12
C VAL A 509 8.05 -27.00 12.94
N LEU A 510 8.25 -27.74 11.86
CA LEU A 510 8.54 -27.16 10.55
C LEU A 510 7.24 -26.51 10.05
N LEU A 511 7.13 -25.20 10.27
CA LEU A 511 5.93 -24.42 9.95
C LEU A 511 5.74 -24.36 8.43
N THR A 512 6.81 -24.03 7.70
CA THR A 512 6.83 -24.03 6.24
C THR A 512 8.15 -24.56 5.68
N SER A 513 8.08 -25.18 4.51
CA SER A 513 9.20 -25.51 3.63
C SER A 513 8.81 -25.18 2.19
N ASN A 514 9.48 -24.18 1.61
CA ASN A 514 9.20 -23.66 0.29
C ASN A 514 10.10 -24.29 -0.77
N LYS A 515 9.53 -24.51 -1.96
CA LYS A 515 10.22 -24.97 -3.16
C LYS A 515 9.87 -24.07 -4.33
N TYR A 516 10.92 -23.67 -5.05
CA TYR A 516 10.85 -22.71 -6.13
C TYR A 516 11.11 -23.38 -7.48
N ASP A 517 10.47 -22.91 -8.55
CA ASP A 517 10.76 -23.38 -9.91
C ASP A 517 12.11 -22.88 -10.40
N LYS A 518 12.52 -23.33 -11.60
CA LYS A 518 13.78 -22.92 -12.24
C LYS A 518 13.93 -21.41 -12.46
N PHE A 519 12.87 -20.61 -12.33
CA PHE A 519 12.92 -19.15 -12.42
C PHE A 519 12.84 -18.48 -11.04
N GLY A 520 12.61 -19.27 -9.98
CA GLY A 520 12.47 -18.85 -8.59
C GLY A 520 11.03 -18.74 -8.10
N ARG A 521 10.02 -18.98 -8.91
CA ARG A 521 8.60 -18.81 -8.51
C ARG A 521 8.19 -19.89 -7.52
N LEU A 522 7.47 -19.55 -6.45
CA LEU A 522 7.01 -20.54 -5.46
C LEU A 522 6.12 -21.59 -6.14
N THR A 523 6.46 -22.87 -6.04
CA THR A 523 5.70 -23.97 -6.67
C THR A 523 5.10 -24.94 -5.66
N GLU A 524 5.75 -25.11 -4.51
CA GLU A 524 5.27 -25.99 -3.44
C GLU A 524 5.63 -25.33 -2.11
N LYS A 525 4.66 -25.24 -1.20
CA LYS A 525 4.82 -24.88 0.20
C LYS A 525 4.30 -26.04 1.04
N LYS A 526 5.21 -26.72 1.75
CA LYS A 526 4.86 -27.78 2.70
C LYS A 526 4.71 -27.18 4.09
N ARG A 527 3.65 -27.59 4.79
CA ARG A 527 3.29 -27.07 6.11
C ARG A 527 3.19 -28.17 7.14
N HIS A 528 3.31 -27.79 8.41
CA HIS A 528 3.17 -28.67 9.57
C HIS A 528 3.96 -29.98 9.44
N ASN A 529 5.29 -29.91 9.47
CA ASN A 529 6.15 -31.11 9.34
C ASN A 529 5.89 -31.89 8.03
N ASN A 530 5.57 -31.17 6.95
CA ASN A 530 5.25 -31.71 5.63
C ASN A 530 3.98 -32.58 5.56
N THR A 531 3.02 -32.37 6.46
CA THR A 531 1.75 -33.11 6.48
C THR A 531 0.63 -32.42 5.71
N ASP A 532 0.81 -31.14 5.40
CA ASP A 532 -0.05 -30.38 4.48
C ASP A 532 0.81 -29.77 3.36
N THR A 533 0.28 -29.70 2.15
CA THR A 533 1.04 -29.21 0.98
C THR A 533 0.15 -28.29 0.15
N GLU A 534 0.71 -27.15 -0.21
CA GLU A 534 0.15 -26.18 -1.12
C GLU A 534 0.99 -26.11 -2.40
N GLU A 535 0.37 -26.18 -3.56
CA GLU A 535 1.01 -26.22 -4.87
C GLU A 535 0.52 -25.07 -5.76
N PHE A 536 1.42 -24.50 -6.57
CA PHE A 536 1.14 -23.36 -7.44
C PHE A 536 1.61 -23.60 -8.88
N GLU A 537 0.80 -23.20 -9.86
CA GLU A 537 1.17 -23.18 -11.27
C GLU A 537 0.96 -21.79 -11.88
N TYR A 538 1.74 -21.44 -12.90
CA TYR A 538 1.73 -20.11 -13.53
C TYR A 538 1.79 -20.18 -15.04
N ASN A 539 1.18 -19.20 -15.70
CA ASN A 539 1.37 -18.97 -17.14
C ASN A 539 2.72 -18.26 -17.43
N PRO A 540 3.13 -18.09 -18.72
CA PRO A 540 4.37 -17.40 -19.09
C PRO A 540 4.43 -15.92 -18.69
N ARG A 541 3.31 -15.26 -18.39
CA ARG A 541 3.26 -13.90 -17.83
C ARG A 541 3.42 -13.86 -16.31
N GLY A 542 3.57 -15.02 -15.68
CA GLY A 542 3.67 -15.15 -14.23
C GLY A 542 2.33 -15.07 -13.50
N TRP A 543 1.19 -15.13 -14.21
CA TRP A 543 -0.12 -15.18 -13.56
C TRP A 543 -0.40 -16.60 -13.07
N THR A 544 -0.87 -16.74 -11.84
CA THR A 544 -1.26 -18.04 -11.28
C THR A 544 -2.41 -18.63 -12.05
N THR A 545 -2.27 -19.89 -12.46
CA THR A 545 -3.32 -20.65 -13.14
C THR A 545 -3.91 -21.73 -12.25
N LYS A 546 -3.24 -22.07 -11.14
CA LYS A 546 -3.70 -23.09 -10.21
C LYS A 546 -3.15 -22.87 -8.81
N ILE A 547 -3.99 -23.11 -7.81
CA ILE A 547 -3.62 -23.29 -6.41
C ILE A 547 -4.23 -24.61 -5.95
N LYS A 548 -3.45 -25.46 -5.29
CA LYS A 548 -3.97 -26.69 -4.70
C LYS A 548 -3.47 -26.84 -3.27
N SER A 549 -4.38 -26.98 -2.31
CA SER A 549 -4.05 -27.24 -0.91
C SER A 549 -4.99 -28.30 -0.35
N GLY A 550 -4.45 -29.48 -0.03
CA GLY A 550 -5.25 -30.63 0.39
C GLY A 550 -6.31 -31.03 -0.64
N GLU A 551 -7.59 -31.04 -0.23
CA GLU A 551 -8.73 -31.35 -1.11
C GLU A 551 -9.15 -30.16 -1.97
N PHE A 552 -8.81 -28.94 -1.57
CA PHE A 552 -9.13 -27.72 -2.30
C PHE A 552 -8.17 -27.54 -3.47
N GLU A 553 -8.69 -27.51 -4.69
CA GLU A 553 -7.92 -27.22 -5.91
C GLU A 553 -8.64 -26.14 -6.71
N GLU A 554 -8.13 -24.92 -6.71
CA GLU A 554 -8.57 -23.81 -7.54
C GLU A 554 -7.78 -23.76 -8.86
N ASN A 555 -8.49 -23.55 -9.97
CA ASN A 555 -7.93 -23.28 -11.29
C ASN A 555 -8.44 -21.94 -11.77
N LEU A 556 -7.54 -21.10 -12.30
CA LEU A 556 -7.82 -19.76 -12.82
C LEU A 556 -7.61 -19.71 -14.33
N TYR A 557 -8.61 -19.19 -15.03
CA TYR A 557 -8.65 -19.13 -16.48
C TYR A 557 -8.71 -17.67 -16.92
N TYR A 558 -7.74 -17.24 -17.71
CA TYR A 558 -7.68 -15.87 -18.26
C TYR A 558 -8.07 -15.88 -19.73
N ASN A 559 -7.15 -16.35 -20.57
CA ASN A 559 -7.29 -16.42 -22.02
C ASN A 559 -7.48 -17.86 -22.54
N SER A 560 -7.21 -18.85 -21.70
CA SER A 560 -7.42 -20.27 -22.01
C SER A 560 -8.82 -20.71 -21.54
N PRO A 561 -9.61 -21.41 -22.36
CA PRO A 561 -10.97 -21.78 -22.00
C PRO A 561 -11.01 -22.76 -20.84
N MET A 562 -11.95 -22.54 -19.91
CA MET A 562 -12.31 -23.53 -18.92
C MET A 562 -13.02 -24.72 -19.59
N PRO A 563 -12.67 -25.98 -19.29
CA PRO A 563 -13.32 -27.14 -19.89
C PRO A 563 -14.84 -27.16 -19.64
N ASN A 564 -15.60 -27.55 -20.67
CA ASN A 564 -17.07 -27.70 -20.64
C ASN A 564 -17.84 -26.44 -20.20
N ASN A 565 -17.24 -25.27 -20.25
CA ASN A 565 -17.91 -24.01 -19.94
C ASN A 565 -18.55 -23.42 -21.21
N PRO A 566 -19.90 -23.36 -21.30
CA PRO A 566 -20.58 -22.91 -22.52
C PRO A 566 -20.53 -21.40 -22.74
N THR A 567 -20.15 -20.61 -21.72
CA THR A 567 -20.25 -19.14 -21.76
C THR A 567 -18.90 -18.43 -21.57
N PHE A 568 -17.79 -19.17 -21.61
CA PHE A 568 -16.43 -18.64 -21.44
C PHE A 568 -16.10 -17.49 -22.41
N SER A 569 -15.53 -16.41 -21.87
CA SER A 569 -15.02 -15.28 -22.65
C SER A 569 -13.60 -14.91 -22.21
N ALA A 570 -12.63 -15.04 -23.13
CA ALA A 570 -11.22 -14.83 -22.83
C ALA A 570 -10.91 -13.37 -22.43
N CYS A 571 -10.21 -13.21 -21.31
CA CYS A 571 -9.65 -11.94 -20.85
C CYS A 571 -8.13 -11.94 -21.05
N TYR A 572 -7.62 -10.96 -21.79
CA TYR A 572 -6.20 -10.80 -22.07
C TYR A 572 -5.55 -9.72 -21.23
N ASN A 573 -6.32 -8.79 -20.66
CA ASN A 573 -5.85 -7.64 -19.87
C ASN A 573 -5.54 -7.95 -18.38
N GLY A 574 -5.56 -9.23 -18.00
CA GLY A 574 -5.28 -9.71 -16.65
C GLY A 574 -6.51 -9.83 -15.73
N ASN A 575 -7.72 -9.59 -16.24
CA ASN A 575 -8.92 -10.05 -15.54
C ASN A 575 -9.05 -11.57 -15.62
N ILE A 576 -9.62 -12.19 -14.60
CA ILE A 576 -9.90 -13.62 -14.56
C ILE A 576 -11.21 -13.86 -15.31
N ALA A 577 -11.19 -14.63 -16.39
CA ALA A 577 -12.39 -14.95 -17.16
C ALA A 577 -13.26 -16.01 -16.49
N ALA A 578 -12.64 -16.98 -15.82
CA ALA A 578 -13.33 -17.98 -15.02
C ALA A 578 -12.42 -18.51 -13.92
N SER A 579 -13.02 -19.04 -12.86
CA SER A 579 -12.37 -19.81 -11.81
C SER A 579 -13.16 -21.09 -11.55
N SER A 580 -12.47 -22.13 -11.10
CA SER A 580 -13.12 -23.35 -10.66
C SER A 580 -12.38 -23.97 -9.49
N TRP A 581 -13.10 -24.47 -8.49
CA TRP A 581 -12.51 -25.23 -7.41
C TRP A 581 -13.15 -26.61 -7.25
N LYS A 582 -12.40 -27.55 -6.68
CA LYS A 582 -12.86 -28.93 -6.46
C LYS A 582 -13.01 -29.26 -4.98
N TYR A 583 -14.01 -30.10 -4.67
CA TYR A 583 -14.11 -30.87 -3.42
C TYR A 583 -14.56 -32.30 -3.75
N ASN A 584 -13.84 -33.32 -3.28
CA ASN A 584 -14.19 -34.73 -3.52
C ASN A 584 -14.49 -35.09 -4.99
N GLY A 585 -13.78 -34.47 -5.93
CA GLY A 585 -13.96 -34.68 -7.38
C GLY A 585 -15.12 -33.89 -8.00
N VAL A 586 -15.84 -33.09 -7.22
CA VAL A 586 -16.95 -32.24 -7.65
C VAL A 586 -16.44 -30.83 -7.94
N ILE A 587 -16.73 -30.29 -9.13
CA ILE A 587 -16.32 -28.95 -9.55
C ILE A 587 -17.41 -27.93 -9.23
N ASN A 588 -17.01 -26.85 -8.58
CA ASN A 588 -17.76 -25.62 -8.41
C ASN A 588 -16.96 -24.45 -9.01
N GLY A 589 -17.57 -23.32 -9.33
CA GLY A 589 -16.84 -22.27 -10.02
C GLY A 589 -17.71 -21.16 -10.59
N TYR A 590 -17.03 -20.21 -11.22
CA TYR A 590 -17.62 -19.02 -11.81
C TYR A 590 -17.00 -18.71 -13.17
N THR A 591 -17.83 -18.24 -14.09
CA THR A 591 -17.44 -17.40 -15.22
C THR A 591 -17.74 -15.96 -14.85
N TYR A 592 -16.82 -15.06 -15.13
CA TYR A 592 -16.92 -13.65 -14.77
C TYR A 592 -17.10 -12.78 -16.00
N TYR A 593 -18.03 -11.83 -15.93
CA TYR A 593 -18.23 -10.82 -16.96
C TYR A 593 -17.92 -9.45 -16.40
N TYR A 594 -17.36 -8.60 -17.26
CA TYR A 594 -16.95 -7.26 -16.89
C TYR A 594 -17.53 -6.24 -17.83
N ASP A 595 -17.91 -5.09 -17.29
CA ASP A 595 -18.33 -3.96 -18.10
C ASP A 595 -17.13 -3.26 -18.78
N ASN A 596 -17.43 -2.20 -19.53
CA ASN A 596 -16.44 -1.41 -20.25
C ASN A 596 -15.38 -0.72 -19.37
N LEU A 597 -15.59 -0.65 -18.05
CA LEU A 597 -14.65 -0.08 -17.06
C LEU A 597 -13.88 -1.15 -16.27
N ASN A 598 -14.00 -2.44 -16.64
CA ASN A 598 -13.43 -3.57 -15.89
C ASN A 598 -14.06 -3.80 -14.51
N ARG A 599 -15.33 -3.40 -14.30
CA ARG A 599 -16.11 -3.72 -13.10
C ARG A 599 -16.87 -5.03 -13.31
N LEU A 600 -17.01 -5.85 -12.27
CA LEU A 600 -17.74 -7.12 -12.33
C LEU A 600 -19.22 -6.86 -12.65
N SER A 601 -19.70 -7.28 -13.81
CA SER A 601 -21.10 -7.03 -14.21
C SER A 601 -22.01 -8.21 -13.90
N SER A 602 -21.50 -9.43 -14.03
CA SER A 602 -22.27 -10.63 -13.70
C SER A 602 -21.35 -11.83 -13.54
N THR A 603 -21.90 -12.88 -12.93
CA THR A 603 -21.32 -14.21 -12.98
C THR A 603 -22.23 -15.20 -13.68
N TYR A 604 -21.67 -16.36 -14.00
CA TYR A 604 -22.41 -17.55 -14.40
C TYR A 604 -21.69 -18.73 -13.78
N SER A 605 -22.38 -19.57 -13.02
CA SER A 605 -21.70 -20.49 -12.10
C SER A 605 -21.84 -21.94 -12.52
N VAL A 606 -20.91 -22.74 -12.01
CA VAL A 606 -21.02 -24.20 -11.98
C VAL A 606 -21.16 -24.64 -10.53
N LEU A 607 -22.16 -25.46 -10.25
CA LEU A 607 -22.36 -26.14 -8.97
C LEU A 607 -22.48 -27.62 -9.24
N ASN A 608 -21.72 -28.45 -8.52
CA ASN A 608 -21.77 -29.89 -8.66
C ASN A 608 -21.53 -30.43 -10.09
N ASN A 609 -20.60 -29.81 -10.82
CA ASN A 609 -20.30 -30.03 -12.24
C ASN A 609 -21.41 -29.60 -13.23
N GLU A 610 -22.50 -29.01 -12.76
CA GLU A 610 -23.59 -28.53 -13.61
C GLU A 610 -23.52 -27.02 -13.78
N TRP A 611 -23.43 -26.58 -15.03
CA TRP A 611 -23.51 -25.18 -15.40
C TRP A 611 -24.97 -24.77 -15.52
N ALA A 612 -25.38 -23.80 -14.73
CA ALA A 612 -26.68 -23.18 -14.90
C ALA A 612 -26.64 -21.73 -14.39
N ASP A 613 -27.50 -20.93 -14.98
CA ASP A 613 -27.78 -19.61 -14.43
C ASP A 613 -28.55 -19.78 -13.12
N GLY A 614 -28.40 -18.82 -12.20
CA GLY A 614 -29.05 -18.84 -10.89
C GLY A 614 -28.39 -19.72 -9.84
N LEU A 615 -27.27 -20.39 -10.13
CA LEU A 615 -26.50 -21.12 -9.13
C LEU A 615 -25.52 -20.16 -8.44
N TYR A 616 -25.77 -19.70 -7.22
CA TYR A 616 -24.85 -18.80 -6.48
C TYR A 616 -24.35 -17.59 -7.31
N THR A 617 -25.19 -17.06 -8.19
CA THR A 617 -24.84 -16.08 -9.24
C THR A 617 -25.16 -14.66 -8.79
N GLU A 618 -24.30 -13.70 -9.17
CA GLU A 618 -24.52 -12.27 -8.89
C GLU A 618 -24.58 -11.46 -10.20
N TYR A 619 -25.45 -10.46 -10.20
CA TYR A 619 -25.60 -9.48 -11.28
C TYR A 619 -25.50 -8.07 -10.72
N PHE A 620 -24.71 -7.23 -11.37
CA PHE A 620 -24.47 -5.85 -10.96
C PHE A 620 -24.71 -4.90 -12.12
N SER A 621 -25.30 -3.74 -11.79
CA SER A 621 -25.28 -2.58 -12.66
C SER A 621 -24.80 -1.37 -11.89
N TYR A 622 -24.09 -0.47 -12.55
CA TYR A 622 -23.45 0.66 -11.91
C TYR A 622 -23.84 1.97 -12.58
N ASP A 623 -23.81 3.06 -11.82
CA ASP A 623 -23.73 4.40 -12.40
C ASP A 623 -22.31 4.67 -12.96
N LYS A 624 -22.10 5.87 -13.52
CA LYS A 624 -20.80 6.26 -14.09
C LYS A 624 -19.70 6.51 -13.05
N GLN A 625 -20.05 6.71 -11.78
CA GLN A 625 -19.10 6.86 -10.68
C GLN A 625 -18.75 5.51 -10.05
N GLY A 626 -19.50 4.44 -10.36
CA GLY A 626 -19.31 3.13 -9.77
C GLY A 626 -20.11 2.90 -8.50
N ASN A 627 -21.17 3.67 -8.22
CA ASN A 627 -22.17 3.21 -7.27
C ASN A 627 -23.04 2.12 -7.92
N ILE A 628 -23.40 1.09 -7.16
CA ILE A 628 -24.23 -0.03 -7.63
C ILE A 628 -25.68 0.43 -7.70
N ASN A 629 -26.31 0.42 -8.86
CA ASN A 629 -27.74 0.77 -8.99
C ASN A 629 -28.63 -0.43 -8.71
N ASN A 630 -28.26 -1.60 -9.23
CA ASN A 630 -28.99 -2.84 -9.04
C ASN A 630 -28.01 -3.97 -8.72
N LEU A 631 -28.40 -4.79 -7.75
CA LEU A 631 -27.74 -6.04 -7.40
C LEU A 631 -28.80 -7.13 -7.39
N GLN A 632 -28.58 -8.21 -8.14
CA GLN A 632 -29.42 -9.40 -8.05
C GLN A 632 -28.54 -10.57 -7.66
N ARG A 633 -28.98 -11.34 -6.65
CA ARG A 633 -28.27 -12.51 -6.15
C ARG A 633 -29.18 -13.71 -6.17
N TRP A 634 -28.61 -14.83 -6.59
CA TRP A 634 -29.28 -16.12 -6.62
C TRP A 634 -28.56 -17.10 -5.71
N ASP A 635 -29.31 -17.84 -4.89
CA ASP A 635 -28.86 -18.95 -4.08
C ASP A 635 -29.49 -20.23 -4.63
N ASN A 636 -28.69 -21.04 -5.32
CA ASN A 636 -29.09 -22.35 -5.85
C ASN A 636 -30.50 -22.39 -6.52
N GLN A 637 -30.72 -21.55 -7.54
CA GLN A 637 -31.95 -21.36 -8.33
C GLN A 637 -33.06 -20.53 -7.67
N ASP A 638 -32.93 -20.16 -6.40
CA ASP A 638 -33.81 -19.19 -5.74
C ASP A 638 -33.20 -17.79 -5.82
N VAL A 639 -34.03 -16.78 -6.06
CA VAL A 639 -33.58 -15.38 -6.00
C VAL A 639 -33.59 -14.93 -4.54
N SER A 640 -32.40 -14.78 -3.95
CA SER A 640 -32.25 -14.28 -2.58
C SER A 640 -32.48 -12.77 -2.53
N ASP A 641 -31.86 -12.03 -3.46
CA ASP A 641 -31.87 -10.57 -3.44
C ASP A 641 -32.23 -10.01 -4.82
N ILE A 642 -33.13 -9.02 -4.84
CA ILE A 642 -33.33 -8.12 -5.99
C ILE A 642 -33.27 -6.69 -5.48
N LEU A 643 -32.05 -6.18 -5.33
CA LEU A 643 -31.77 -4.90 -4.72
C LEU A 643 -31.76 -3.78 -5.75
N THR A 644 -32.51 -2.72 -5.47
CA THR A 644 -32.38 -1.41 -6.13
C THR A 644 -31.86 -0.40 -5.11
N LEU A 645 -30.66 0.11 -5.34
CA LEU A 645 -29.99 1.03 -4.42
C LEU A 645 -30.13 2.47 -4.93
N THR A 646 -30.45 3.38 -4.03
CA THR A 646 -30.63 4.81 -4.33
C THR A 646 -29.70 5.65 -3.49
N TYR A 647 -29.19 6.75 -4.05
CA TYR A 647 -28.10 7.52 -3.46
C TYR A 647 -28.42 9.01 -3.31
N ASN A 648 -27.78 9.65 -2.33
CA ASN A 648 -27.61 11.10 -2.24
C ASN A 648 -26.13 11.45 -2.46
N GLY A 649 -25.77 11.74 -3.71
CA GLY A 649 -24.35 11.79 -4.10
C GLY A 649 -23.80 10.36 -4.17
N ASN A 650 -22.68 10.11 -3.50
CA ASN A 650 -22.13 8.76 -3.34
C ASN A 650 -22.57 8.08 -2.02
N ARG A 651 -23.44 8.73 -1.22
CA ARG A 651 -23.97 8.16 0.04
C ARG A 651 -25.22 7.35 -0.24
N LEU A 652 -25.25 6.09 0.20
CA LEU A 652 -26.45 5.25 0.10
C LEU A 652 -27.59 5.89 0.86
N LYS A 653 -28.79 5.92 0.30
CA LYS A 653 -29.98 6.57 0.90
C LYS A 653 -31.05 5.56 1.28
N LYS A 654 -31.33 4.62 0.38
CA LYS A 654 -32.32 3.55 0.54
C LYS A 654 -31.96 2.36 -0.34
N VAL A 655 -32.27 1.16 0.14
CA VAL A 655 -32.24 -0.09 -0.66
C VAL A 655 -33.64 -0.68 -0.68
N ASN A 656 -34.21 -0.88 -1.87
CA ASN A 656 -35.41 -1.70 -2.00
C ASN A 656 -35.00 -3.11 -2.37
N ASP A 657 -35.46 -4.09 -1.62
CA ASP A 657 -35.35 -5.50 -1.97
C ASP A 657 -36.71 -6.05 -2.43
N ASN A 658 -36.73 -6.67 -3.62
CA ASN A 658 -37.89 -7.34 -4.20
C ASN A 658 -37.69 -8.87 -4.32
N GLY A 659 -36.72 -9.45 -3.59
CA GLY A 659 -36.47 -10.89 -3.54
C GLY A 659 -37.63 -11.70 -2.94
N TYR A 660 -37.62 -13.03 -3.14
CA TYR A 660 -38.71 -13.94 -2.74
C TYR A 660 -38.39 -14.81 -1.52
N SER A 661 -37.28 -14.56 -0.85
CA SER A 661 -36.80 -15.27 0.33
C SER A 661 -36.53 -14.23 1.41
N GLN A 662 -37.24 -14.27 2.56
CA GLN A 662 -36.95 -13.37 3.69
C GLN A 662 -36.91 -14.11 5.04
N ASN A 663 -36.87 -15.45 5.02
CA ASN A 663 -37.29 -16.24 6.18
C ASN A 663 -36.18 -17.03 6.89
N LEU A 664 -34.93 -17.00 6.43
CA LEU A 664 -33.83 -17.74 7.08
C LEU A 664 -32.65 -16.83 7.42
N TYR A 665 -32.13 -16.93 8.65
CA TYR A 665 -30.92 -16.19 9.08
C TYR A 665 -29.64 -16.76 8.44
N SER A 666 -29.62 -18.06 8.13
CA SER A 666 -28.43 -18.77 7.64
C SER A 666 -28.04 -18.49 6.19
N ILE A 667 -28.84 -17.72 5.44
CA ILE A 667 -28.59 -17.37 4.03
C ILE A 667 -27.98 -15.97 3.86
N MET A 668 -27.86 -15.19 4.95
CA MET A 668 -27.20 -13.88 4.98
C MET A 668 -27.64 -12.90 3.87
N GLU A 669 -28.90 -13.03 3.44
CA GLU A 669 -29.54 -12.17 2.44
C GLU A 669 -29.76 -10.75 2.99
N TYR A 670 -29.83 -9.77 2.10
CA TYR A 670 -30.15 -8.41 2.49
C TYR A 670 -31.60 -8.33 2.96
N ARG A 671 -31.85 -7.60 4.05
CA ARG A 671 -33.21 -7.44 4.60
C ARG A 671 -33.61 -5.98 4.61
N ASN A 672 -34.62 -5.62 3.83
CA ASN A 672 -35.23 -4.28 3.87
C ASN A 672 -36.27 -4.21 5.01
N LEU A 673 -35.81 -4.18 6.26
CA LEU A 673 -36.70 -4.20 7.44
C LEU A 673 -37.38 -2.85 7.70
N ALA A 674 -36.72 -1.73 7.40
CA ALA A 674 -37.27 -0.41 7.73
C ALA A 674 -38.24 0.09 6.65
N ASN A 675 -37.89 -0.11 5.37
CA ASN A 675 -38.67 0.31 4.21
C ASN A 675 -39.13 1.79 4.30
N LEU A 676 -38.20 2.69 4.58
CA LEU A 676 -38.44 4.13 4.75
C LEU A 676 -37.92 4.94 3.55
N PRO A 677 -38.37 6.18 3.33
CA PRO A 677 -37.81 7.03 2.27
C PRO A 677 -36.31 7.34 2.42
N THR A 678 -35.76 7.21 3.63
CA THR A 678 -34.33 7.34 3.95
C THR A 678 -34.01 6.44 5.13
N GLU A 679 -33.14 5.46 4.88
CA GLU A 679 -32.79 4.38 5.82
C GLU A 679 -31.36 4.54 6.34
N PHE A 680 -30.51 5.24 5.57
CA PHE A 680 -29.10 5.42 5.84
C PHE A 680 -28.77 6.88 6.12
N TYR A 681 -28.07 7.14 7.22
CA TYR A 681 -27.66 8.47 7.65
C TYR A 681 -26.16 8.55 7.82
N TYR A 682 -25.61 9.77 7.74
CA TYR A 682 -24.17 10.01 7.72
C TYR A 682 -23.79 11.25 8.51
N ASP A 683 -22.57 11.26 9.04
CA ASP A 683 -21.98 12.42 9.70
C ASP A 683 -21.34 13.42 8.71
N ALA A 684 -20.71 14.46 9.25
CA ALA A 684 -20.10 15.54 8.46
C ALA A 684 -18.86 15.10 7.66
N ASN A 685 -18.23 13.99 8.06
CA ASN A 685 -17.11 13.35 7.37
C ASN A 685 -17.60 12.31 6.34
N GLY A 686 -18.90 12.03 6.29
CA GLY A 686 -19.47 11.04 5.37
C GLY A 686 -19.40 9.61 5.90
N ASN A 687 -19.19 9.40 7.20
CA ASN A 687 -19.27 8.08 7.81
C ASN A 687 -20.73 7.71 8.04
N MET A 688 -21.12 6.46 7.77
CA MET A 688 -22.49 5.98 7.99
C MET A 688 -22.80 5.91 9.48
N THR A 689 -23.77 6.67 9.99
CA THR A 689 -24.15 6.71 11.41
C THR A 689 -25.37 5.85 11.74
N THR A 690 -26.10 5.38 10.73
CA THR A 690 -27.35 4.65 10.90
C THR A 690 -27.61 3.78 9.69
N ASP A 691 -28.08 2.57 9.92
CA ASP A 691 -28.58 1.61 8.93
C ASP A 691 -29.85 0.96 9.51
N LEU A 692 -31.01 1.51 9.16
CA LEU A 692 -32.28 1.07 9.73
C LEU A 692 -32.72 -0.31 9.21
N ASP A 693 -32.22 -0.74 8.06
CA ASP A 693 -32.56 -2.03 7.47
C ASP A 693 -31.96 -3.20 8.27
N ARG A 694 -30.80 -2.98 8.92
CA ARG A 694 -30.22 -3.90 9.90
C ARG A 694 -30.54 -3.57 11.35
N ASN A 695 -31.54 -2.72 11.60
CA ASN A 695 -31.89 -2.20 12.93
C ASN A 695 -30.74 -1.47 13.64
N ILE A 696 -29.74 -0.97 12.92
CA ILE A 696 -28.63 -0.19 13.49
C ILE A 696 -29.07 1.26 13.60
N VAL A 697 -29.41 1.69 14.82
CA VAL A 697 -29.93 3.03 15.08
C VAL A 697 -28.82 4.06 15.26
N THR A 698 -27.64 3.64 15.71
CA THR A 698 -26.48 4.52 15.86
C THR A 698 -25.17 3.76 15.61
N ILE A 699 -24.27 4.39 14.85
CA ILE A 699 -22.84 4.08 14.76
C ILE A 699 -22.09 5.33 15.19
N LYS A 700 -21.24 5.19 16.20
CA LYS A 700 -20.32 6.25 16.65
C LYS A 700 -18.92 5.99 16.13
N TYR A 701 -18.26 7.08 15.76
CA TYR A 701 -16.89 7.07 15.25
C TYR A 701 -15.96 7.84 16.18
N ASN A 702 -14.76 7.30 16.34
CA ASN A 702 -13.69 7.95 17.06
C ASN A 702 -13.03 9.06 16.22
N LEU A 703 -11.96 9.69 16.74
CA LEU A 703 -11.25 10.79 16.06
C LEU A 703 -10.55 10.38 14.75
N LEU A 704 -10.38 9.08 14.50
CA LEU A 704 -9.78 8.52 13.29
C LEU A 704 -10.83 8.10 12.25
N ASN A 705 -12.12 8.36 12.51
CA ASN A 705 -13.25 7.88 11.71
C ASN A 705 -13.38 6.35 11.68
N LEU A 706 -12.94 5.65 12.74
CA LEU A 706 -13.18 4.21 12.94
C LEU A 706 -14.39 3.98 13.86
N PRO A 707 -15.26 3.00 13.58
CA PRO A 707 -16.48 2.77 14.36
C PRO A 707 -16.14 2.20 15.74
N ASP A 708 -16.44 2.97 16.79
CA ASP A 708 -16.22 2.59 18.19
C ASP A 708 -17.45 1.96 18.85
N THR A 709 -18.65 2.30 18.40
CA THR A 709 -19.90 1.80 18.98
C THR A 709 -20.93 1.57 17.88
N VAL A 710 -21.50 0.38 17.81
CA VAL A 710 -22.69 0.06 17.02
C VAL A 710 -23.82 -0.27 17.98
N GLN A 711 -24.93 0.44 17.86
CA GLN A 711 -26.14 0.27 18.68
C GLN A 711 -27.29 -0.22 17.80
N PHE A 712 -27.90 -1.33 18.21
CA PHE A 712 -29.09 -1.87 17.59
C PHE A 712 -30.36 -1.35 18.28
N ALA A 713 -31.48 -1.34 17.56
CA ALA A 713 -32.78 -0.83 18.03
C ALA A 713 -33.31 -1.57 19.26
N ASN A 714 -32.93 -2.83 19.43
CA ASN A 714 -33.30 -3.68 20.57
C ASN A 714 -32.42 -3.46 21.82
N GLY A 715 -31.48 -2.51 21.78
CA GLY A 715 -30.58 -2.23 22.90
C GLY A 715 -29.22 -2.94 22.82
N ASN A 716 -29.04 -3.96 21.97
CA ASN A 716 -27.76 -4.65 21.84
C ASN A 716 -26.65 -3.70 21.33
N GLN A 717 -25.41 -3.93 21.77
CA GLN A 717 -24.27 -3.09 21.39
C GLN A 717 -23.04 -3.92 20.98
N ILE A 718 -22.28 -3.37 20.05
CA ILE A 718 -20.91 -3.80 19.72
C ILE A 718 -20.00 -2.60 20.01
N ILE A 719 -19.03 -2.78 20.90
CA ILE A 719 -18.09 -1.73 21.31
C ILE A 719 -16.68 -2.14 20.91
N ASN A 720 -16.08 -1.34 20.04
CA ASN A 720 -14.70 -1.47 19.60
C ASN A 720 -13.81 -0.42 20.29
N GLN A 721 -12.64 -0.85 20.73
CA GLN A 721 -11.63 0.03 21.29
C GLN A 721 -10.42 0.08 20.38
N TYR A 722 -9.87 1.28 20.19
CA TYR A 722 -8.67 1.50 19.38
C TYR A 722 -7.62 2.31 20.15
N ASP A 723 -6.37 2.23 19.70
CA ASP A 723 -5.35 3.20 20.04
C ASP A 723 -5.31 4.38 19.04
N ALA A 724 -4.45 5.37 19.31
CA ALA A 724 -4.29 6.56 18.48
C ALA A 724 -3.59 6.30 17.13
N SER A 725 -3.02 5.11 16.93
CA SER A 725 -2.50 4.68 15.63
C SER A 725 -3.59 4.07 14.73
N GLY A 726 -4.73 3.70 15.31
CA GLY A 726 -5.85 3.04 14.65
C GLY A 726 -5.86 1.53 14.82
N GLN A 727 -4.99 0.95 15.67
CA GLN A 727 -5.01 -0.47 15.97
C GLN A 727 -6.22 -0.81 16.84
N LYS A 728 -7.02 -1.79 16.43
CA LYS A 728 -8.13 -2.32 17.24
C LYS A 728 -7.55 -3.14 18.40
N LEU A 729 -7.93 -2.79 19.62
CA LEU A 729 -7.47 -3.41 20.86
C LEU A 729 -8.46 -4.44 21.38
N TYR A 730 -9.77 -4.20 21.25
CA TYR A 730 -10.78 -5.19 21.57
C TYR A 730 -12.12 -4.89 20.89
N THR A 731 -12.97 -5.92 20.84
CA THR A 731 -14.39 -5.84 20.53
C THR A 731 -15.18 -6.51 21.66
N ARG A 732 -16.19 -5.81 22.20
CA ARG A 732 -17.12 -6.33 23.21
C ARG A 732 -18.55 -6.30 22.69
N TYR A 733 -19.32 -7.31 23.07
CA TYR A 733 -20.70 -7.53 22.68
C TYR A 733 -21.58 -7.45 23.91
N TYR A 734 -22.66 -6.67 23.85
CA TYR A 734 -23.62 -6.51 24.93
C TYR A 734 -25.00 -6.95 24.46
N THR A 735 -25.59 -7.92 25.15
CA THR A 735 -26.94 -8.45 24.89
C THR A 735 -27.89 -8.09 26.03
N VAL A 736 -29.07 -7.54 25.76
CA VAL A 736 -29.99 -6.97 26.78
C VAL A 736 -31.01 -7.99 27.37
N LEU A 737 -31.37 -7.82 28.67
CA LEU A 737 -32.13 -8.74 29.56
C LEU A 737 -33.55 -9.18 29.17
N TYR A 738 -34.18 -8.58 28.15
CA TYR A 738 -35.53 -8.94 27.74
C TYR A 738 -35.57 -9.54 26.32
N PRO A 739 -35.33 -10.85 26.16
CA PRO A 739 -35.53 -11.56 24.92
C PRO A 739 -36.95 -12.15 24.86
N GLU A 740 -37.97 -11.33 24.60
CA GLU A 740 -39.22 -11.87 24.02
C GLU A 740 -39.14 -11.67 22.52
N ALA A 741 -38.73 -12.74 21.82
CA ALA A 741 -38.74 -12.96 20.37
C ALA A 741 -38.37 -11.76 19.47
N VAL A 742 -37.27 -11.89 18.74
CA VAL A 742 -37.04 -11.17 17.49
C VAL A 742 -38.33 -11.18 16.64
N PRO A 743 -38.89 -10.03 16.19
CA PRO A 743 -38.73 -8.66 16.71
C PRO A 743 -40.09 -7.92 16.90
N VAL A 744 -40.35 -7.22 18.01
CA VAL A 744 -41.18 -5.98 18.01
C VAL A 744 -40.89 -5.09 19.24
N ILE A 745 -40.41 -3.88 18.94
CA ILE A 745 -40.74 -2.56 19.54
C ILE A 745 -40.59 -2.41 21.07
N SER A 746 -39.36 -2.08 21.48
CA SER A 746 -39.10 -0.78 22.13
C SER A 746 -38.06 -0.04 21.27
N THR A 747 -38.51 0.63 20.21
CA THR A 747 -37.60 1.18 19.19
C THR A 747 -36.86 2.40 19.73
N LEU A 748 -35.58 2.23 20.06
CA LEU A 748 -34.68 3.39 20.15
C LEU A 748 -34.77 4.18 18.84
N GLU A 749 -34.99 5.49 18.95
CA GLU A 749 -35.04 6.35 17.75
C GLU A 749 -33.65 6.42 17.09
N PRO A 750 -33.57 6.60 15.76
CA PRO A 750 -32.31 6.81 15.05
C PRO A 750 -31.48 7.94 15.67
N GLY A 751 -30.18 7.70 15.84
CA GLY A 751 -29.24 8.64 16.46
C GLY A 751 -29.32 8.72 18.00
N LYS A 752 -30.21 7.97 18.66
CA LYS A 752 -30.18 7.81 20.12
C LYS A 752 -29.17 6.75 20.52
N THR A 753 -28.39 7.06 21.55
CA THR A 753 -27.54 6.07 22.23
C THR A 753 -27.97 5.93 23.67
N ILE A 754 -28.04 4.69 24.13
CA ILE A 754 -28.12 4.38 25.56
C ILE A 754 -26.75 3.91 26.03
N LYS A 755 -26.42 4.20 27.29
CA LYS A 755 -25.25 3.58 27.93
C LYS A 755 -25.79 2.43 28.76
N LEU A 756 -25.41 1.21 28.43
CA LEU A 756 -25.79 0.04 29.23
C LEU A 756 -24.93 -0.02 30.49
N GLU A 757 -25.54 -0.25 31.65
CA GLU A 757 -24.82 -0.46 32.91
C GLU A 757 -24.82 -1.96 33.29
N TYR A 758 -23.66 -2.47 33.70
CA TYR A 758 -23.33 -3.90 33.91
C TYR A 758 -24.26 -4.66 34.88
N ASN A 759 -25.10 -3.98 35.67
CA ASN A 759 -25.81 -4.63 36.77
C ASN A 759 -27.33 -4.80 36.61
N MET A 760 -27.98 -4.22 35.60
CA MET A 760 -29.45 -4.37 35.43
C MET A 760 -29.94 -4.50 33.98
N ASP A 761 -29.14 -4.12 32.97
CA ASP A 761 -29.59 -4.06 31.57
C ASP A 761 -29.11 -5.22 30.68
N ILE A 762 -28.11 -6.02 31.10
CA ILE A 762 -27.36 -6.97 30.24
C ILE A 762 -27.59 -8.43 30.64
N VAL A 763 -27.95 -9.32 29.70
CA VAL A 763 -27.97 -10.81 29.85
C VAL A 763 -26.56 -11.36 29.79
N ASP A 764 -25.80 -10.91 28.80
CA ASP A 764 -24.53 -11.49 28.41
C ASP A 764 -23.61 -10.41 27.85
N GLU A 765 -22.38 -10.40 28.35
CA GLU A 765 -21.29 -9.54 27.88
C GLU A 765 -20.14 -10.43 27.46
N THR A 766 -19.84 -10.50 26.17
CA THR A 766 -18.71 -11.29 25.66
C THR A 766 -17.74 -10.40 24.89
N GLY A 767 -16.55 -10.89 24.58
CA GLY A 767 -15.61 -10.10 23.79
C GLY A 767 -14.35 -10.82 23.37
N VAL A 768 -13.60 -10.14 22.53
CA VAL A 768 -12.27 -10.54 22.06
C VAL A 768 -11.32 -9.36 22.25
N PHE A 769 -10.20 -9.61 22.89
CA PHE A 769 -9.12 -8.66 23.10
C PHE A 769 -7.92 -9.07 22.25
N TYR A 770 -7.35 -8.12 21.52
CA TYR A 770 -6.30 -8.32 20.53
C TYR A 770 -5.00 -7.69 21.01
N VAL A 771 -4.01 -8.52 21.32
CA VAL A 771 -2.65 -8.07 21.62
C VAL A 771 -1.74 -8.65 20.56
N ASN A 772 -1.28 -7.84 19.60
CA ASN A 772 -0.47 -8.31 18.48
C ASN A 772 -1.09 -9.54 17.78
N ASN A 773 -0.42 -10.69 17.80
CA ASN A 773 -0.91 -11.94 17.22
C ASN A 773 -1.70 -12.83 18.20
N TYR A 774 -2.04 -12.33 19.39
CA TYR A 774 -2.74 -13.06 20.44
C TYR A 774 -4.19 -12.58 20.57
N GLU A 775 -5.12 -13.53 20.60
CA GLU A 775 -6.53 -13.29 20.89
C GLU A 775 -6.91 -13.80 22.26
N TYR A 776 -7.51 -12.93 23.07
CA TYR A 776 -8.02 -13.25 24.39
C TYR A 776 -9.55 -13.19 24.42
N GLY A 777 -10.16 -14.22 25.01
CA GLY A 777 -11.59 -14.30 25.24
C GLY A 777 -11.98 -13.63 26.55
N PHE A 778 -13.22 -13.14 26.57
CA PHE A 778 -13.84 -12.47 27.70
C PHE A 778 -15.33 -12.80 27.72
N ASN A 779 -15.89 -13.08 28.91
CA ASN A 779 -17.30 -13.45 29.10
C ASN A 779 -18.04 -12.66 30.19
N GLY A 780 -17.57 -11.47 30.57
CA GLY A 780 -18.36 -10.52 31.37
C GLY A 780 -18.47 -10.88 32.85
N CYS A 781 -18.92 -12.10 33.16
CA CYS A 781 -19.26 -12.60 34.48
C CYS A 781 -18.12 -12.55 35.50
N ASP A 782 -16.86 -12.57 35.05
CA ASP A 782 -15.66 -12.43 35.87
C ASP A 782 -14.77 -11.28 35.35
N PRO A 783 -15.05 -10.01 35.74
CA PRO A 783 -14.28 -8.86 35.28
C PRO A 783 -12.78 -9.00 35.60
N GLY A 784 -11.95 -8.93 34.56
CA GLY A 784 -10.48 -9.06 34.68
C GLY A 784 -9.94 -10.47 34.48
N TRP A 785 -10.79 -11.47 34.20
CA TRP A 785 -10.36 -12.79 33.78
C TRP A 785 -10.38 -12.91 32.25
N TYR A 786 -9.23 -13.24 31.67
CA TYR A 786 -9.04 -13.43 30.23
C TYR A 786 -8.46 -14.82 29.99
N TRP A 787 -8.79 -15.45 28.86
CA TRP A 787 -8.13 -16.68 28.44
C TRP A 787 -7.66 -16.56 27.01
N ILE A 788 -6.53 -17.18 26.70
CA ILE A 788 -5.99 -17.19 25.35
C ILE A 788 -6.86 -18.10 24.46
N ARG A 789 -7.40 -17.54 23.38
CA ARG A 789 -8.22 -18.25 22.39
C ARG A 789 -7.35 -18.78 21.26
N ARG A 790 -6.55 -17.88 20.68
CA ARG A 790 -5.76 -18.14 19.48
C ARG A 790 -4.42 -17.41 19.56
N ILE A 791 -3.38 -18.10 19.10
CA ILE A 791 -2.05 -17.54 18.88
C ILE A 791 -1.79 -17.64 17.37
N HIS A 792 -1.90 -16.51 16.67
CA HIS A 792 -1.74 -16.45 15.23
C HIS A 792 -0.27 -16.57 14.81
N ASN A 793 -0.05 -17.26 13.70
CA ASN A 793 1.22 -17.34 12.99
C ASN A 793 0.96 -17.09 11.49
N PRO A 794 2.00 -16.93 10.65
CA PRO A 794 1.79 -16.60 9.23
C PRO A 794 0.90 -17.56 8.42
N GLU A 795 0.74 -18.80 8.87
CA GLU A 795 0.00 -19.84 8.14
C GLU A 795 -1.37 -20.18 8.75
N GLY A 796 -1.69 -19.64 9.94
CA GLY A 796 -2.88 -20.02 10.70
C GLY A 796 -2.78 -19.64 12.17
N TYR A 797 -3.24 -20.50 13.06
CA TYR A 797 -3.21 -20.24 14.50
C TYR A 797 -3.04 -21.52 15.31
N PHE A 798 -2.52 -21.37 16.53
CA PHE A 798 -2.62 -22.39 17.57
C PHE A 798 -3.82 -22.06 18.45
N SER A 799 -4.75 -23.01 18.64
CA SER A 799 -5.91 -22.80 19.50
C SER A 799 -5.60 -23.17 20.95
N GLN A 800 -6.05 -22.34 21.89
CA GLN A 800 -6.06 -22.62 23.32
C GLN A 800 -7.42 -22.35 23.97
N GLU A 801 -8.46 -22.20 23.13
CA GLU A 801 -9.82 -21.95 23.59
C GLU A 801 -10.28 -23.04 24.56
N PRO A 802 -10.77 -22.66 25.77
CA PRO A 802 -11.35 -23.59 26.73
C PRO A 802 -12.41 -24.48 26.10
N GLY A 803 -12.34 -25.79 26.37
CA GLY A 803 -13.26 -26.77 25.79
C GLY A 803 -12.92 -27.18 24.34
N THR A 804 -11.91 -26.58 23.71
CA THR A 804 -11.35 -27.03 22.42
C THR A 804 -10.02 -27.76 22.61
N TYR A 805 -9.53 -28.38 21.54
CA TYR A 805 -8.27 -29.10 21.57
C TYR A 805 -7.09 -28.18 21.26
N GLN A 806 -6.04 -28.25 22.08
CA GLN A 806 -4.84 -27.45 21.89
C GLN A 806 -3.99 -28.00 20.74
N THR A 807 -4.15 -27.43 19.55
CA THR A 807 -3.45 -27.86 18.33
C THR A 807 -3.34 -26.71 17.32
N PHE A 808 -2.59 -26.97 16.24
CA PHE A 808 -2.41 -26.06 15.12
C PHE A 808 -3.54 -26.20 14.10
N TYR A 809 -4.00 -25.04 13.64
CA TYR A 809 -4.95 -24.85 12.56
C TYR A 809 -4.27 -24.02 11.47
N TYR A 810 -4.48 -24.39 10.21
CA TYR A 810 -3.86 -23.78 9.04
C TYR A 810 -4.95 -23.31 8.08
N TYR A 811 -4.76 -22.13 7.51
CA TYR A 811 -5.67 -21.59 6.50
C TYR A 811 -5.29 -22.10 5.11
N ARG A 812 -6.23 -22.71 4.40
CA ARG A 812 -6.11 -23.01 2.97
C ARG A 812 -6.85 -21.94 2.19
N LYS A 813 -6.10 -21.20 1.38
CA LYS A 813 -6.57 -19.95 0.78
C LYS A 813 -6.80 -20.09 -0.72
N ASP A 814 -7.74 -19.30 -1.24
CA ASP A 814 -7.82 -19.06 -2.67
C ASP A 814 -6.87 -17.95 -3.12
N HIS A 815 -6.93 -17.61 -4.39
CA HIS A 815 -6.06 -16.61 -5.01
C HIS A 815 -6.19 -15.19 -4.44
N LEU A 816 -7.31 -14.85 -3.80
CA LEU A 816 -7.52 -13.56 -3.14
C LEU A 816 -7.04 -13.57 -1.68
N GLY A 817 -6.60 -14.72 -1.18
CA GLY A 817 -6.29 -14.91 0.23
C GLY A 817 -7.51 -15.19 1.10
N ASN A 818 -8.67 -15.52 0.51
CA ASN A 818 -9.86 -15.89 1.28
C ASN A 818 -9.65 -17.26 1.94
N ASN A 819 -10.05 -17.41 3.20
CA ASN A 819 -9.94 -18.68 3.91
C ASN A 819 -11.04 -19.66 3.43
N ARG A 820 -10.71 -20.59 2.53
CA ARG A 820 -11.65 -21.57 1.97
C ARG A 820 -11.80 -22.79 2.85
N GLU A 821 -10.71 -23.24 3.45
CA GLU A 821 -10.73 -24.28 4.46
C GLU A 821 -9.86 -23.91 5.66
N VAL A 822 -10.27 -24.35 6.85
CA VAL A 822 -9.41 -24.39 8.03
C VAL A 822 -9.05 -25.83 8.30
N TRP A 823 -7.78 -26.17 8.13
CA TRP A 823 -7.26 -27.52 8.33
C TRP A 823 -6.59 -27.65 9.70
N ARG A 824 -7.05 -28.58 10.52
CA ARG A 824 -6.48 -28.91 11.83
C ARG A 824 -5.45 -30.01 11.70
N ALA A 825 -4.27 -29.76 12.24
CA ALA A 825 -3.21 -30.74 12.33
C ALA A 825 -3.56 -31.88 13.31
N SER A 826 -2.95 -33.06 13.10
CA SER A 826 -3.06 -34.17 14.04
C SER A 826 -2.44 -33.80 15.39
N TYR A 827 -3.05 -34.23 16.49
CA TYR A 827 -2.54 -34.00 17.83
C TYR A 827 -2.84 -35.18 18.75
N THR A 828 -2.11 -35.27 19.84
CA THR A 828 -2.34 -36.29 20.87
C THR A 828 -2.83 -35.61 22.14
N ASN A 829 -3.95 -36.09 22.69
CA ASN A 829 -4.48 -35.66 23.97
C ASN A 829 -4.61 -36.88 24.88
N GLY A 830 -3.83 -36.90 25.97
CA GLY A 830 -3.66 -38.09 26.79
C GLY A 830 -3.03 -39.23 25.99
N SER A 831 -3.68 -40.39 25.96
CA SER A 831 -3.25 -41.55 25.18
C SER A 831 -3.89 -41.64 23.78
N THR A 832 -4.76 -40.70 23.41
CA THR A 832 -5.51 -40.73 22.15
C THR A 832 -4.93 -39.77 21.14
N THR A 833 -4.56 -40.28 19.96
CA THR A 833 -4.17 -39.46 18.81
C THR A 833 -5.39 -39.22 17.91
N TYR A 834 -5.65 -37.94 17.64
CA TYR A 834 -6.68 -37.49 16.71
C TYR A 834 -6.03 -37.19 15.36
N ALA A 835 -6.60 -37.74 14.30
CA ALA A 835 -6.13 -37.49 12.94
C ALA A 835 -6.36 -36.03 12.53
N ALA A 836 -5.55 -35.56 11.58
CA ALA A 836 -5.76 -34.27 10.95
C ALA A 836 -7.07 -34.26 10.16
N ALA A 837 -7.76 -33.11 10.14
CA ALA A 837 -9.07 -32.98 9.50
C ALA A 837 -9.35 -31.53 9.08
N THR A 838 -10.21 -31.33 8.08
CA THR A 838 -10.76 -30.01 7.77
C THR A 838 -11.89 -29.71 8.77
N GLU A 839 -11.77 -28.59 9.48
CA GLU A 839 -12.68 -28.18 10.56
C GLU A 839 -13.73 -27.16 10.12
N GLN A 840 -13.41 -26.39 9.08
CA GLN A 840 -14.32 -25.40 8.51
C GLN A 840 -14.14 -25.38 6.99
N LYS A 841 -15.25 -25.26 6.27
CA LYS A 841 -15.29 -24.96 4.84
C LYS A 841 -16.15 -23.73 4.62
N THR A 842 -15.64 -22.75 3.88
CA THR A 842 -16.40 -21.53 3.55
C THR A 842 -16.26 -21.25 2.06
N GLN A 843 -17.41 -21.07 1.40
CA GLN A 843 -17.48 -20.63 0.01
C GLN A 843 -18.04 -19.20 -0.03
N TYR A 844 -17.69 -18.46 -1.07
CA TYR A 844 -18.03 -17.05 -1.18
C TYR A 844 -18.66 -16.76 -2.53
N TYR A 845 -19.65 -15.88 -2.52
CA TYR A 845 -19.97 -15.09 -3.69
C TYR A 845 -18.76 -14.22 -4.08
N PRO A 846 -18.64 -13.78 -5.34
CA PRO A 846 -17.60 -12.84 -5.76
C PRO A 846 -17.55 -11.56 -4.92
N SER A 847 -18.70 -11.08 -4.41
CA SER A 847 -18.79 -9.97 -3.45
C SER A 847 -18.16 -10.28 -2.07
N GLY A 848 -17.81 -11.53 -1.78
CA GLY A 848 -17.27 -11.93 -0.47
C GLY A 848 -18.32 -12.27 0.58
N LEU A 849 -19.61 -12.22 0.23
CA LEU A 849 -20.68 -12.76 1.06
C LEU A 849 -20.50 -14.29 1.14
N PRO A 850 -20.48 -14.91 2.34
CA PRO A 850 -20.43 -16.36 2.45
C PRO A 850 -21.67 -17.01 1.82
N TRP A 851 -21.49 -18.16 1.16
CA TRP A 851 -22.62 -18.99 0.77
C TRP A 851 -23.36 -19.52 2.01
N LYS A 852 -24.62 -19.89 1.82
CA LYS A 852 -25.35 -20.69 2.80
C LYS A 852 -24.52 -21.93 3.18
N SER A 853 -24.28 -22.10 4.47
CA SER A 853 -23.53 -23.25 4.98
C SER A 853 -24.38 -24.53 4.99
N ASN A 854 -23.76 -25.66 4.64
CA ASN A 854 -24.35 -26.98 4.81
C ASN A 854 -23.99 -27.58 6.16
N SER A 855 -24.73 -28.62 6.57
CA SER A 855 -24.39 -29.39 7.78
C SER A 855 -22.98 -29.98 7.66
N GLY A 856 -22.09 -29.59 8.59
CA GLY A 856 -20.69 -30.03 8.64
C GLY A 856 -19.65 -29.01 8.16
N ASP A 857 -20.07 -27.89 7.56
CA ASP A 857 -19.15 -26.83 7.12
C ASP A 857 -18.59 -25.98 8.28
N ASN A 858 -19.26 -26.04 9.46
CA ASN A 858 -18.91 -25.35 10.70
C ASN A 858 -18.44 -23.88 10.51
N PRO A 859 -19.24 -23.02 9.86
CA PRO A 859 -18.83 -21.65 9.49
C PRO A 859 -18.52 -20.74 10.68
N GLY A 860 -18.92 -21.13 11.90
CA GLY A 860 -18.69 -20.39 13.14
C GLY A 860 -17.43 -20.80 13.92
N SER A 861 -16.61 -21.73 13.42
CA SER A 861 -15.40 -22.20 14.13
C SER A 861 -14.38 -21.07 14.37
N GLN A 862 -14.22 -20.18 13.39
CA GLN A 862 -13.39 -18.98 13.52
C GLN A 862 -13.89 -17.86 12.57
N PRO A 863 -13.67 -16.58 12.91
CA PRO A 863 -14.29 -15.47 12.20
C PRO A 863 -13.52 -14.95 10.98
N TYR A 864 -12.27 -15.35 10.75
CA TYR A 864 -11.46 -14.87 9.61
C TYR A 864 -11.87 -15.57 8.32
N LYS A 865 -12.50 -14.83 7.42
CA LYS A 865 -13.18 -15.38 6.22
C LYS A 865 -12.61 -14.75 4.94
N TYR A 866 -13.38 -13.87 4.27
CA TYR A 866 -12.98 -13.20 3.03
C TYR A 866 -11.79 -12.25 3.25
N GLY A 867 -10.80 -12.28 2.36
CA GLY A 867 -9.55 -11.53 2.47
C GLY A 867 -8.69 -11.87 3.69
N GLY A 868 -9.02 -12.95 4.42
CA GLY A 868 -8.47 -13.23 5.75
C GLY A 868 -8.91 -12.22 6.82
N LYS A 869 -9.96 -11.43 6.57
CA LYS A 869 -10.48 -10.42 7.48
C LYS A 869 -11.49 -11.02 8.45
N GLU A 870 -11.54 -10.45 9.64
CA GLU A 870 -12.51 -10.85 10.67
C GLU A 870 -13.92 -10.46 10.24
N PHE A 871 -14.81 -11.43 10.23
CA PHE A 871 -16.22 -11.24 9.91
C PHE A 871 -17.04 -11.20 11.21
N VAL A 872 -17.64 -10.06 11.49
CA VAL A 872 -18.41 -9.82 12.71
C VAL A 872 -19.88 -10.06 12.45
N GLU A 873 -20.37 -11.24 12.83
CA GLU A 873 -21.76 -11.69 12.63
C GLU A 873 -22.68 -11.36 13.82
N MET A 874 -22.10 -10.93 14.95
CA MET A 874 -22.85 -10.73 16.18
C MET A 874 -23.99 -9.73 15.98
N HIS A 875 -25.18 -10.06 16.50
CA HIS A 875 -26.41 -9.27 16.39
C HIS A 875 -26.89 -8.99 14.95
N GLY A 876 -26.36 -9.71 13.95
CA GLY A 876 -26.70 -9.51 12.53
C GLY A 876 -25.97 -8.33 11.90
N LEU A 877 -24.78 -7.99 12.41
CA LEU A 877 -23.95 -6.96 11.77
C LEU A 877 -23.46 -7.41 10.39
N ASP A 878 -22.90 -8.62 10.30
CA ASP A 878 -22.46 -9.25 9.04
C ASP A 878 -21.51 -8.36 8.20
N GLU A 879 -20.52 -7.75 8.86
CA GLU A 879 -19.50 -6.90 8.23
C GLU A 879 -18.09 -7.45 8.43
N TYR A 880 -17.21 -7.18 7.46
CA TYR A 880 -15.77 -7.44 7.57
C TYR A 880 -15.04 -6.22 8.13
N ASP A 881 -14.25 -6.43 9.18
CA ASP A 881 -13.28 -5.44 9.64
C ASP A 881 -12.07 -5.45 8.72
N SER A 882 -11.97 -4.42 7.87
CA SER A 882 -10.85 -4.24 6.94
C SER A 882 -9.89 -3.17 7.44
N ASP A 883 -9.71 -3.05 8.76
CA ASP A 883 -8.82 -2.10 9.44
C ASP A 883 -9.25 -0.64 9.28
N ALA A 884 -8.93 0.02 8.16
CA ALA A 884 -9.25 1.43 7.97
C ALA A 884 -10.73 1.69 7.67
N ARG A 885 -11.47 0.68 7.22
CA ARG A 885 -12.89 0.74 6.88
C ARG A 885 -13.58 -0.58 7.19
N TRP A 886 -14.88 -0.50 7.45
CA TRP A 886 -15.72 -1.68 7.55
C TRP A 886 -16.42 -1.94 6.21
N TYR A 887 -16.51 -3.21 5.83
CA TYR A 887 -17.03 -3.65 4.55
C TYR A 887 -18.30 -4.50 4.74
N TYR A 888 -19.40 -4.08 4.13
CA TYR A 888 -20.66 -4.82 4.14
C TYR A 888 -20.82 -5.59 2.80
N PRO A 889 -20.61 -6.92 2.79
CA PRO A 889 -20.55 -7.71 1.56
C PRO A 889 -21.90 -7.85 0.85
N ALA A 890 -23.04 -7.82 1.58
CA ALA A 890 -24.36 -8.02 0.98
C ALA A 890 -24.68 -6.98 -0.12
N ILE A 891 -24.15 -5.76 0.00
CA ILE A 891 -24.28 -4.66 -0.97
C ILE A 891 -22.93 -4.25 -1.60
N MET A 892 -21.85 -5.00 -1.34
CA MET A 892 -20.49 -4.75 -1.86
C MET A 892 -19.99 -3.30 -1.66
N ARG A 893 -20.09 -2.77 -0.43
CA ARG A 893 -19.78 -1.35 -0.15
C ARG A 893 -19.14 -1.14 1.24
N THR A 894 -18.30 -0.11 1.37
CA THR A 894 -17.78 0.32 2.68
C THR A 894 -18.71 1.29 3.41
N THR A 895 -18.63 1.33 4.73
CA THR A 895 -19.46 2.21 5.59
C THR A 895 -18.93 3.64 5.68
N THR A 896 -17.65 3.85 5.38
CA THR A 896 -16.97 5.16 5.39
C THR A 896 -16.28 5.45 4.04
N PRO A 897 -16.01 6.73 3.71
CA PRO A 897 -15.29 7.10 2.51
C PRO A 897 -13.84 6.63 2.56
N ASP A 898 -13.29 6.27 1.41
CA ASP A 898 -11.89 5.88 1.30
C ASP A 898 -10.94 7.04 1.64
N PRO A 899 -10.00 6.87 2.60
CA PRO A 899 -9.00 7.88 2.92
C PRO A 899 -8.13 8.32 1.73
N LEU A 900 -8.04 7.48 0.69
CA LEU A 900 -7.25 7.66 -0.53
C LEU A 900 -8.10 7.87 -1.79
N ALA A 901 -9.39 8.23 -1.65
CA ALA A 901 -10.29 8.48 -2.78
C ALA A 901 -9.74 9.48 -3.83
N GLU A 902 -8.81 10.34 -3.44
CA GLU A 902 -8.15 11.32 -4.32
C GLU A 902 -7.14 10.68 -5.29
N LYS A 903 -6.80 9.40 -5.13
CA LYS A 903 -5.94 8.65 -6.06
C LYS A 903 -6.70 8.13 -7.29
N TYR A 904 -8.03 8.12 -7.27
CA TYR A 904 -8.88 7.58 -8.32
C TYR A 904 -10.23 8.30 -8.41
N TYR A 905 -10.19 9.57 -8.83
CA TYR A 905 -11.35 10.47 -8.84
C TYR A 905 -12.61 9.97 -9.58
N ASP A 906 -12.49 9.00 -10.48
CA ASP A 906 -13.61 8.47 -11.26
C ASP A 906 -14.37 7.33 -10.59
N ILE A 907 -13.90 6.85 -9.42
CA ILE A 907 -14.52 5.77 -8.64
C ILE A 907 -15.23 6.38 -7.41
N SER A 908 -16.33 5.77 -7.00
CA SER A 908 -17.04 6.17 -5.78
C SER A 908 -16.14 5.99 -4.56
N PRO A 909 -16.09 6.96 -3.62
CA PRO A 909 -15.31 6.82 -2.38
C PRO A 909 -15.73 5.64 -1.49
N TYR A 910 -16.85 4.98 -1.76
CA TYR A 910 -17.36 3.85 -0.97
C TYR A 910 -17.30 2.51 -1.72
N ALA A 911 -16.72 2.49 -2.92
CA ALA A 911 -16.62 1.27 -3.72
C ALA A 911 -15.60 0.31 -3.11
N TRP A 912 -16.00 -0.95 -2.95
CA TRP A 912 -15.09 -2.02 -2.54
C TRP A 912 -14.29 -2.55 -3.73
N CYS A 913 -12.97 -2.68 -3.58
CA CYS A 913 -12.10 -3.29 -4.59
C CYS A 913 -12.27 -2.73 -6.03
N ALA A 914 -12.55 -1.43 -6.16
CA ALA A 914 -12.88 -0.77 -7.43
C ALA A 914 -14.02 -1.46 -8.23
N ASN A 915 -14.95 -2.12 -7.54
CA ASN A 915 -16.02 -2.97 -8.09
C ASN A 915 -15.50 -4.17 -8.91
N ASN A 916 -14.30 -4.66 -8.62
CA ASN A 916 -13.75 -5.88 -9.20
C ASN A 916 -13.08 -6.75 -8.11
N PRO A 917 -13.87 -7.30 -7.19
CA PRO A 917 -13.37 -8.12 -6.05
C PRO A 917 -12.75 -9.46 -6.48
N VAL A 918 -12.85 -9.83 -7.76
CA VAL A 918 -12.24 -11.04 -8.33
C VAL A 918 -10.75 -10.81 -8.66
N LYS A 919 -10.37 -9.57 -8.93
CA LYS A 919 -8.99 -9.20 -9.31
C LYS A 919 -8.25 -8.47 -8.23
N PHE A 920 -8.95 -7.68 -7.43
CA PHE A 920 -8.36 -6.80 -6.42
C PHE A 920 -8.68 -7.27 -5.02
N VAL A 921 -7.73 -7.05 -4.11
CA VAL A 921 -7.88 -7.18 -2.66
C VAL A 921 -7.62 -5.81 -2.05
N ASP A 922 -8.31 -5.44 -0.98
CA ASP A 922 -8.02 -4.25 -0.18
C ASP A 922 -7.39 -4.69 1.17
N PRO A 923 -6.05 -4.71 1.28
CA PRO A 923 -5.38 -5.33 2.42
C PRO A 923 -5.57 -4.61 3.75
N ASP A 924 -5.87 -3.30 3.74
CA ASP A 924 -5.98 -2.45 4.92
C ASP A 924 -7.20 -1.52 4.89
N GLY A 925 -8.09 -1.70 3.91
CA GLY A 925 -9.26 -0.88 3.74
C GLY A 925 -8.95 0.52 3.20
N ARG A 926 -7.82 0.79 2.55
CA ARG A 926 -7.51 2.11 1.95
C ARG A 926 -7.19 2.06 0.47
N PHE A 927 -6.66 0.95 -0.04
CA PHE A 927 -6.28 0.90 -1.45
C PHE A 927 -6.44 -0.49 -2.04
N PRO A 928 -7.21 -0.62 -3.14
CA PRO A 928 -7.32 -1.90 -3.83
C PRO A 928 -6.03 -2.21 -4.58
N VAL A 929 -5.33 -3.26 -4.16
CA VAL A 929 -4.14 -3.79 -4.82
C VAL A 929 -4.55 -4.94 -5.72
N TRP A 930 -3.89 -5.10 -6.87
CA TRP A 930 -4.08 -6.31 -7.69
C TRP A 930 -3.68 -7.52 -6.85
N ALA A 931 -4.54 -8.53 -6.77
CA ALA A 931 -4.16 -9.84 -6.26
C ALA A 931 -3.16 -10.45 -7.26
N VAL A 932 -1.88 -10.13 -7.12
CA VAL A 932 -0.82 -10.84 -7.81
C VAL A 932 -0.60 -12.12 -7.01
N VAL A 933 -1.08 -13.22 -7.55
CA VAL A 933 -1.22 -14.49 -6.83
C VAL A 933 0.11 -15.25 -6.86
N GLY A 934 0.49 -15.89 -5.74
CA GLY A 934 1.71 -16.68 -5.53
C GLY A 934 2.91 -15.81 -5.15
N ALA A 935 3.45 -15.93 -3.93
CA ALA A 935 4.40 -15.01 -3.24
C ALA A 935 4.08 -13.48 -3.34
N GLY A 936 3.02 -13.11 -4.06
CA GLY A 936 2.60 -11.75 -4.32
C GLY A 936 1.57 -11.21 -3.33
N LEU A 937 0.99 -12.04 -2.47
CA LEU A 937 0.27 -11.57 -1.28
C LEU A 937 1.25 -10.89 -0.30
N GLU A 938 2.45 -11.45 -0.10
CA GLU A 938 3.55 -10.82 0.66
C GLU A 938 4.12 -9.59 -0.05
N TYR A 939 4.23 -9.60 -1.39
CA TYR A 939 4.54 -8.38 -2.16
C TYR A 939 3.46 -7.31 -1.94
N GLY A 940 2.17 -7.66 -1.96
CA GLY A 940 1.08 -6.72 -1.67
C GLY A 940 1.16 -6.11 -0.27
N PHE A 941 1.49 -6.91 0.75
CA PHE A 941 1.69 -6.45 2.13
C PHE A 941 2.96 -5.60 2.30
N GLN A 942 4.06 -5.91 1.62
CA GLN A 942 5.30 -5.11 1.67
C GLN A 942 5.22 -3.83 0.83
N VAL A 943 4.52 -3.86 -0.31
CA VAL A 943 4.16 -2.66 -1.08
C VAL A 943 3.28 -1.74 -0.22
N TYR A 944 2.41 -2.33 0.58
CA TYR A 944 1.58 -1.64 1.56
C TYR A 944 2.40 -1.08 2.74
N ASP A 945 3.35 -1.83 3.32
CA ASP A 945 4.24 -1.29 4.36
C ASP A 945 5.17 -0.20 3.84
N ASN A 946 5.61 -0.29 2.58
CA ASN A 946 6.33 0.78 1.87
C ASN A 946 5.46 2.02 1.66
N TYR A 947 4.18 1.81 1.37
CA TYR A 947 3.19 2.88 1.27
C TYR A 947 2.94 3.53 2.64
N LYS A 948 2.86 2.73 3.71
CA LYS A 948 2.73 3.16 5.12
C LYS A 948 4.00 3.87 5.63
N SER A 949 5.18 3.51 5.12
CA SER A 949 6.46 4.16 5.36
C SER A 949 6.70 5.42 4.50
N GLY A 950 5.68 5.91 3.78
CA GLY A 950 5.73 7.17 3.02
C GLY A 950 6.30 7.10 1.60
N LYS A 951 6.47 5.90 1.01
CA LYS A 951 6.88 5.73 -0.40
C LYS A 951 5.64 5.74 -1.29
N SER A 952 5.71 6.28 -2.50
CA SER A 952 4.56 6.38 -3.41
C SER A 952 4.93 6.01 -4.85
N GLY A 953 3.95 5.49 -5.62
CA GLY A 953 4.16 5.10 -7.01
C GLY A 953 5.07 3.87 -7.16
N TYR A 954 6.04 3.94 -8.07
CA TYR A 954 6.97 2.84 -8.38
C TYR A 954 7.83 2.42 -7.17
N ASP A 955 8.19 3.34 -6.28
CA ASP A 955 9.03 3.04 -5.11
C ASP A 955 8.27 2.27 -4.01
N ALA A 956 6.95 2.45 -3.93
CA ALA A 956 6.10 1.58 -3.13
C ALA A 956 5.96 0.19 -3.78
N TRP A 957 5.94 0.13 -5.11
CA TRP A 957 5.80 -1.12 -5.87
C TRP A 957 7.09 -1.98 -5.90
N VAL A 958 8.29 -1.41 -5.93
CA VAL A 958 9.52 -2.20 -6.19
C VAL A 958 10.77 -1.73 -5.43
N GLY A 959 10.71 -0.64 -4.66
CA GLY A 959 11.89 0.03 -4.10
C GLY A 959 12.50 -0.65 -2.88
N ASP A 960 11.68 -1.12 -1.95
CA ASP A 960 12.09 -1.80 -0.71
C ASP A 960 11.13 -2.96 -0.38
N VAL A 961 10.84 -3.74 -1.41
CA VAL A 961 10.28 -5.08 -1.21
C VAL A 961 11.42 -5.95 -0.70
N ASP A 962 11.27 -6.60 0.45
CA ASP A 962 12.24 -7.59 0.90
C ASP A 962 12.06 -8.83 0.01
N PHE A 963 12.86 -8.87 -1.06
CA PHE A 963 12.86 -9.91 -2.08
C PHE A 963 13.23 -11.31 -1.54
N LEU A 964 13.50 -11.41 -0.24
CA LEU A 964 13.75 -12.67 0.46
C LEU A 964 12.49 -13.42 0.90
N ASP A 965 11.48 -12.72 1.41
CA ASP A 965 10.18 -13.33 1.75
C ASP A 965 9.24 -13.34 0.54
N VAL A 966 9.46 -12.44 -0.43
CA VAL A 966 8.95 -12.61 -1.80
C VAL A 966 9.78 -13.68 -2.50
N GLY A 967 9.47 -14.93 -2.21
CA GLY A 967 10.00 -16.10 -2.90
C GLY A 967 9.63 -16.13 -4.39
N LEU A 968 10.27 -15.27 -5.17
CA LEU A 968 10.41 -15.15 -6.63
C LEU A 968 9.21 -15.51 -7.53
N SER A 969 7.94 -15.42 -7.15
CA SER A 969 6.81 -15.52 -8.10
C SER A 969 6.33 -14.17 -8.65
N ALA A 970 7.20 -13.51 -9.41
CA ALA A 970 6.84 -12.65 -10.52
C ALA A 970 8.09 -12.44 -11.38
N VAL A 971 8.46 -13.48 -12.13
CA VAL A 971 9.56 -13.38 -13.09
C VAL A 971 9.12 -12.47 -14.23
N ASN A 972 9.43 -11.19 -14.08
CA ASN A 972 9.74 -10.29 -15.18
C ASN A 972 10.76 -9.19 -14.78
N PRO A 973 12.05 -9.52 -14.55
CA PRO A 973 13.10 -8.52 -14.40
C PRO A 973 13.61 -7.98 -15.76
N THR A 974 12.89 -8.17 -16.86
CA THR A 974 13.24 -7.57 -18.16
C THR A 974 12.05 -6.85 -18.78
N GLY A 975 11.89 -5.58 -18.41
CA GLY A 975 11.41 -4.54 -19.30
C GLY A 975 9.94 -4.59 -19.73
N LYS A 976 9.21 -3.58 -19.26
CA LYS A 976 8.18 -2.78 -19.95
C LYS A 976 6.70 -3.12 -19.73
N PHE A 977 6.14 -2.52 -18.68
CA PHE A 977 5.02 -1.58 -18.88
C PHE A 977 5.60 -0.27 -19.45
N LYS A 978 5.70 -0.14 -20.79
CA LYS A 978 6.26 1.07 -21.43
C LYS A 978 5.24 2.19 -21.68
N VAL A 979 3.98 2.07 -21.24
CA VAL A 979 3.11 3.25 -21.10
C VAL A 979 3.38 4.01 -19.78
N ALA A 980 4.06 3.38 -18.80
CA ALA A 980 4.57 4.05 -17.60
C ALA A 980 6.09 4.38 -17.66
N LYS A 981 6.79 3.96 -18.72
CA LYS A 981 8.24 4.18 -18.90
C LYS A 981 8.58 5.46 -19.70
N THR A 982 7.61 6.36 -19.88
CA THR A 982 7.89 7.75 -20.33
C THR A 982 8.26 8.68 -19.16
N LEU A 983 8.30 8.15 -17.93
CA LEU A 983 8.79 8.86 -16.73
C LEU A 983 9.94 8.15 -16.01
N LEU A 984 10.59 7.18 -16.66
CA LEU A 984 11.78 6.52 -16.12
C LEU A 984 12.83 6.22 -17.20
N VAL A 985 13.26 7.28 -17.89
CA VAL A 985 14.65 7.47 -18.39
C VAL A 985 15.00 8.97 -18.33
N GLU A 986 14.82 9.59 -17.17
CA GLU A 986 15.63 10.76 -16.76
C GLU A 986 16.04 10.69 -15.27
N GLY A 987 15.95 9.50 -14.67
CA GLY A 987 16.47 9.21 -13.31
C GLY A 987 17.89 8.66 -13.27
N THR A 988 18.51 8.37 -14.42
CA THR A 988 19.89 7.84 -14.50
C THR A 988 20.77 8.62 -15.49
N LYS A 989 20.45 9.91 -15.70
CA LYS A 989 21.35 10.89 -16.35
C LYS A 989 21.73 12.06 -15.45
N ALA A 990 21.46 11.93 -14.14
CA ALA A 990 21.75 12.97 -13.16
C ALA A 990 23.04 12.71 -12.33
N VAL A 991 23.99 11.91 -12.82
CA VAL A 991 25.39 11.91 -12.32
C VAL A 991 26.43 11.80 -13.46
N VAL A 992 26.08 12.19 -14.70
CA VAL A 992 27.09 12.44 -15.75
C VAL A 992 26.69 13.68 -16.53
N ASN A 993 26.97 14.84 -15.93
CA ASN A 993 27.51 16.06 -16.57
C ASN A 993 27.35 17.27 -15.66
N ILE A 994 28.15 17.29 -14.59
CA ILE A 994 28.73 18.52 -14.06
C ILE A 994 30.22 18.21 -13.99
N THR A 995 30.98 18.35 -15.09
CA THR A 995 31.77 19.57 -15.28
C THR A 995 32.35 19.64 -16.70
N GLN A 996 31.85 20.57 -17.50
CA GLN A 996 32.71 21.48 -18.27
C GLN A 996 32.21 22.87 -17.85
N ASN A 997 32.82 23.52 -16.86
CA ASN A 997 34.09 24.20 -17.03
C ASN A 997 34.88 24.35 -15.72
N GLU A 998 36.21 24.22 -15.87
CA GLU A 998 37.32 24.68 -15.02
C GLU A 998 37.78 23.81 -13.81
N GLN A 999 38.74 22.92 -14.10
CA GLN A 999 40.00 22.65 -13.39
C GLN A 999 39.98 22.49 -11.84
N ILE A 1000 39.42 21.39 -11.31
CA ILE A 1000 39.83 20.85 -9.99
C ILE A 1000 39.93 19.32 -10.05
N LYS A 1001 41.12 18.77 -9.78
CA LYS A 1001 41.37 17.32 -9.59
C LYS A 1001 41.15 16.96 -8.13
N VAL A 1002 40.28 15.97 -7.84
CA VAL A 1002 40.25 15.29 -6.54
C VAL A 1002 40.31 13.78 -6.77
N ASN A 1003 41.39 13.17 -6.26
CA ASN A 1003 41.58 11.73 -6.10
C ASN A 1003 41.04 11.34 -4.70
N ALA A 1004 39.95 10.56 -4.62
CA ALA A 1004 39.69 9.57 -3.56
C ALA A 1004 38.33 8.87 -3.79
N ASN A 1005 38.28 7.59 -3.43
CA ASN A 1005 37.25 6.59 -3.75
C ASN A 1005 35.82 6.99 -3.40
N ILE A 1006 34.98 7.12 -4.44
CA ILE A 1006 33.52 7.36 -4.36
C ILE A 1006 32.74 6.07 -4.04
N GLU A 1007 33.32 4.89 -4.28
CA GLU A 1007 32.65 3.60 -4.03
C GLU A 1007 32.43 3.30 -2.53
N GLU A 1008 33.27 3.84 -1.64
CA GLU A 1008 33.15 3.63 -0.19
C GLU A 1008 32.03 4.48 0.45
N VAL A 1009 31.63 5.58 -0.21
CA VAL A 1009 30.51 6.43 0.22
C VAL A 1009 29.18 5.90 -0.33
N VAL A 1010 29.19 5.35 -1.54
CA VAL A 1010 27.99 4.75 -2.17
C VAL A 1010 27.57 3.46 -1.47
N THR A 1011 28.53 2.66 -1.00
CA THR A 1011 28.22 1.38 -0.32
C THR A 1011 27.64 1.57 1.08
N ASN A 1012 28.01 2.63 1.80
CA ASN A 1012 27.46 2.93 3.13
C ASN A 1012 26.14 3.71 3.11
N THR A 1013 25.70 4.18 1.94
CA THR A 1013 24.41 4.90 1.78
C THR A 1013 23.30 3.96 1.30
N LEU A 1014 23.62 2.94 0.50
CA LEU A 1014 22.64 1.95 0.02
C LEU A 1014 22.28 0.88 1.05
N VAL A 1015 23.14 0.61 2.03
CA VAL A 1015 22.89 -0.43 3.05
C VAL A 1015 21.97 0.07 4.18
N ASN A 1016 21.78 1.39 4.32
CA ASN A 1016 20.92 1.98 5.36
C ASN A 1016 19.47 2.24 4.89
N THR A 1017 19.05 1.72 3.73
CA THR A 1017 17.68 1.91 3.21
C THR A 1017 16.77 0.70 3.43
N LEU A 1018 17.33 -0.46 3.80
CA LEU A 1018 16.59 -1.73 3.85
C LEU A 1018 16.19 -2.23 5.25
N VAL A 1019 16.26 -1.41 6.31
CA VAL A 1019 15.63 -1.75 7.61
C VAL A 1019 14.68 -0.68 8.19
N ASP A 1020 14.36 0.37 7.43
CA ASP A 1020 13.37 1.38 7.86
C ASP A 1020 11.96 1.12 7.31
N VAL A 1021 11.53 -0.15 7.29
CA VAL A 1021 10.09 -0.51 7.13
C VAL A 1021 9.50 -0.86 8.50
N GLY A 1022 9.74 0.08 9.40
CA GLY A 1022 8.84 0.52 10.44
C GLY A 1022 9.12 2.02 10.60
N VAL A 1023 8.36 2.86 9.90
CA VAL A 1023 8.44 4.35 9.91
C VAL A 1023 9.47 5.01 8.95
N GLY A 1024 8.98 5.98 8.15
CA GLY A 1024 9.59 6.53 6.93
C GLY A 1024 10.80 7.49 7.03
N LYS A 1025 11.21 8.07 5.87
CA LYS A 1025 12.00 9.34 5.71
C LYS A 1025 12.34 9.70 4.24
N VAL A 1026 11.84 10.85 3.73
CA VAL A 1026 12.48 11.74 2.73
C VAL A 1026 12.13 13.20 3.04
N THR A 1027 13.09 14.12 3.18
CA THR A 1027 12.85 15.53 3.61
C THR A 1027 12.05 16.42 2.69
N ASP A 1028 11.34 17.31 3.37
CA ASP A 1028 10.60 18.45 2.86
C ASP A 1028 11.40 19.78 2.74
N ALA A 1029 12.73 19.74 2.92
CA ALA A 1029 13.61 20.93 2.91
C ALA A 1029 14.51 21.06 1.66
N GLY A 1030 14.96 19.96 1.08
CA GLY A 1030 15.65 19.96 -0.22
C GLY A 1030 14.69 20.29 -1.38
N SER A 1031 13.45 19.82 -1.25
CA SER A 1031 12.32 20.02 -2.16
C SER A 1031 12.05 21.51 -2.41
N LYS A 1032 11.91 22.33 -1.35
CA LYS A 1032 11.58 23.76 -1.46
C LYS A 1032 12.70 24.60 -2.05
N LYS A 1033 13.96 24.30 -1.70
CA LYS A 1033 15.13 25.00 -2.25
C LYS A 1033 15.33 24.67 -3.74
N ALA A 1034 15.03 23.44 -4.14
CA ALA A 1034 15.05 23.03 -5.54
C ALA A 1034 14.00 23.78 -6.38
N VAL A 1035 12.77 23.94 -5.87
CA VAL A 1035 11.72 24.72 -6.56
C VAL A 1035 12.12 26.19 -6.67
N GLN A 1036 12.66 26.79 -5.61
CA GLN A 1036 13.14 28.18 -5.65
C GLN A 1036 14.26 28.39 -6.68
N ASN A 1037 15.21 27.46 -6.77
CA ASN A 1037 16.28 27.52 -7.75
C ASN A 1037 15.78 27.30 -9.18
N ALA A 1038 14.86 26.36 -9.39
CA ALA A 1038 14.25 26.12 -10.70
C ALA A 1038 13.44 27.34 -11.17
N ASN A 1039 12.70 27.99 -10.28
CA ASN A 1039 11.99 29.24 -10.57
C ASN A 1039 12.97 30.37 -10.97
N LYS A 1040 14.12 30.47 -10.30
CA LYS A 1040 15.16 31.47 -10.59
C LYS A 1040 15.86 31.21 -11.95
N GLU A 1041 16.08 29.95 -12.29
CA GLU A 1041 16.64 29.55 -13.59
C GLU A 1041 15.68 29.87 -14.74
N VAL A 1042 14.39 29.57 -14.59
CA VAL A 1042 13.36 29.93 -15.57
C VAL A 1042 13.30 31.45 -15.76
N TYR A 1043 13.33 32.21 -14.67
CA TYR A 1043 13.37 33.67 -14.74
C TYR A 1043 14.58 34.17 -15.55
N THR A 1044 15.77 33.62 -15.28
CA THR A 1044 17.01 34.00 -15.96
C THR A 1044 17.01 33.62 -17.45
N ALA A 1045 16.52 32.42 -17.79
CA ALA A 1045 16.40 31.96 -19.18
C ALA A 1045 15.44 32.85 -19.99
N ASN A 1046 14.31 33.24 -19.40
CA ASN A 1046 13.34 34.12 -20.06
C ASN A 1046 13.93 35.52 -20.35
N GLN A 1047 14.82 36.05 -19.49
CA GLN A 1047 15.49 37.33 -19.74
C GLN A 1047 16.50 37.25 -20.90
N LYS A 1048 17.22 36.13 -20.99
CA LYS A 1048 18.14 35.87 -22.11
C LYS A 1048 17.40 35.72 -23.45
N LEU A 1049 16.25 35.03 -23.44
CA LEU A 1049 15.39 34.94 -24.63
C LEU A 1049 14.91 36.31 -25.12
N LYS A 1050 14.37 37.14 -24.22
CA LYS A 1050 13.94 38.51 -24.58
C LYS A 1050 15.09 39.35 -25.17
N THR A 1051 16.31 39.13 -24.70
CA THR A 1051 17.50 39.83 -25.22
C THR A 1051 17.89 39.33 -26.61
N ALA A 1052 17.87 38.01 -26.84
CA ALA A 1052 18.14 37.41 -28.14
C ALA A 1052 17.08 37.83 -29.19
N GLU A 1053 15.80 37.85 -28.82
CA GLU A 1053 14.71 38.26 -29.69
C GLU A 1053 14.85 39.74 -30.12
N ARG A 1054 15.21 40.64 -29.20
CA ARG A 1054 15.49 42.05 -29.51
C ARG A 1054 16.70 42.21 -30.45
N GLN A 1055 17.74 41.39 -30.28
CA GLN A 1055 18.92 41.44 -31.14
C GLN A 1055 18.64 40.90 -32.54
N ALA A 1056 17.80 39.87 -32.67
CA ALA A 1056 17.33 39.34 -33.95
C ALA A 1056 16.41 40.33 -34.67
N GLN A 1057 15.51 41.02 -33.96
CA GLN A 1057 14.66 42.08 -34.53
C GLN A 1057 15.48 43.25 -35.09
N ARG A 1058 16.62 43.59 -34.49
CA ARG A 1058 17.54 44.63 -34.99
C ARG A 1058 18.36 44.19 -36.21
N SER A 1059 18.37 42.91 -36.56
CA SER A 1059 19.09 42.39 -37.73
C SER A 1059 18.40 41.13 -38.28
N PRO A 1060 17.24 41.29 -38.96
CA PRO A 1060 16.33 40.19 -39.29
C PRO A 1060 16.93 39.12 -40.22
N ASN A 1061 17.90 39.50 -41.04
CA ASN A 1061 18.53 38.63 -42.05
C ASN A 1061 19.74 37.85 -41.51
N SER A 1062 20.08 37.99 -40.22
CA SER A 1062 21.21 37.28 -39.62
C SER A 1062 20.79 35.88 -39.14
N THR A 1063 21.19 34.86 -39.90
CA THR A 1063 21.01 33.44 -39.55
C THR A 1063 21.55 33.11 -38.16
N LYS A 1064 22.75 33.62 -37.82
CA LYS A 1064 23.37 33.43 -36.50
C LYS A 1064 22.52 33.98 -35.35
N LYS A 1065 21.85 35.13 -35.53
CA LYS A 1065 21.00 35.70 -34.48
C LYS A 1065 19.65 34.99 -34.39
N ALA A 1066 19.12 34.48 -35.50
CA ALA A 1066 17.94 33.62 -35.52
C ALA A 1066 18.20 32.27 -34.80
N GLU A 1067 19.39 31.69 -34.97
CA GLU A 1067 19.84 30.52 -34.22
C GLU A 1067 19.95 30.81 -32.72
N ASN A 1068 20.56 31.95 -32.33
CA ASN A 1068 20.63 32.35 -30.93
C ASN A 1068 19.24 32.49 -30.26
N VAL A 1069 18.20 32.91 -31.01
CA VAL A 1069 16.82 32.94 -30.51
C VAL A 1069 16.30 31.52 -30.31
N LYS A 1070 16.51 30.61 -31.27
CA LYS A 1070 16.10 29.20 -31.14
C LYS A 1070 16.78 28.52 -29.96
N ASP A 1071 18.07 28.77 -29.75
CA ASP A 1071 18.82 28.25 -28.61
C ASP A 1071 18.30 28.81 -27.28
N ALA A 1072 17.99 30.11 -27.23
CA ALA A 1072 17.39 30.72 -26.05
C ALA A 1072 15.97 30.19 -25.77
N GLN A 1073 15.16 29.91 -26.79
CA GLN A 1073 13.85 29.27 -26.67
C GLN A 1073 13.98 27.84 -26.13
N SER A 1074 14.94 27.07 -26.64
CA SER A 1074 15.24 25.72 -26.14
C SER A 1074 15.66 25.76 -24.67
N ASN A 1075 16.52 26.71 -24.28
CA ASN A 1075 16.95 26.88 -22.89
C ASN A 1075 15.81 27.26 -21.94
N VAL A 1076 14.85 28.09 -22.39
CA VAL A 1076 13.63 28.39 -21.62
C VAL A 1076 12.78 27.13 -21.45
N GLN A 1077 12.60 26.35 -22.52
CA GLN A 1077 11.83 25.10 -22.46
C GLN A 1077 12.47 24.09 -21.50
N SER A 1078 13.80 23.94 -21.54
CA SER A 1078 14.55 23.08 -20.62
C SER A 1078 14.41 23.54 -19.17
N ALA A 1079 14.51 24.86 -18.91
CA ALA A 1079 14.33 25.40 -17.57
C ALA A 1079 12.90 25.20 -17.05
N ARG A 1080 11.87 25.37 -17.90
CA ARG A 1080 10.46 25.14 -17.53
C ARG A 1080 10.17 23.67 -17.27
N ASN A 1081 10.71 22.78 -18.10
CA ASN A 1081 10.58 21.33 -17.87
C ASN A 1081 11.22 20.95 -16.52
N LYS A 1082 12.37 21.53 -16.17
CA LYS A 1082 13.01 21.36 -14.86
C LYS A 1082 12.13 21.91 -13.72
N GLN A 1083 11.56 23.10 -13.87
CA GLN A 1083 10.63 23.69 -12.89
C GLN A 1083 9.40 22.82 -12.66
N VAL A 1084 8.73 22.38 -13.72
CA VAL A 1084 7.53 21.52 -13.66
C VAL A 1084 7.88 20.18 -13.01
N ARG A 1085 9.02 19.57 -13.35
CA ARG A 1085 9.47 18.32 -12.73
C ARG A 1085 9.77 18.49 -11.24
N THR A 1086 10.44 19.57 -10.85
CA THR A 1086 10.73 19.87 -9.43
C THR A 1086 9.45 20.19 -8.64
N GLN A 1087 8.46 20.84 -9.28
CA GLN A 1087 7.14 21.09 -8.69
C GLN A 1087 6.31 19.81 -8.56
N MET A 1088 6.34 18.92 -9.55
CA MET A 1088 5.68 17.62 -9.48
C MET A 1088 6.29 16.75 -8.37
N LEU A 1089 7.63 16.69 -8.29
CA LEU A 1089 8.34 15.98 -7.22
C LEU A 1089 7.96 16.51 -5.83
N ASN A 1090 7.83 17.84 -5.68
CA ASN A 1090 7.37 18.45 -4.43
C ASN A 1090 5.90 18.20 -4.12
N SER A 1091 5.03 18.14 -5.13
CA SER A 1091 3.60 17.85 -4.94
C SER A 1091 3.34 16.42 -4.49
N THR A 1092 4.22 15.49 -4.87
CA THR A 1092 4.21 14.09 -4.40
C THR A 1092 4.71 13.98 -2.96
N ILE A 1093 5.67 14.81 -2.54
CA ILE A 1093 6.18 14.88 -1.16
C ILE A 1093 5.17 15.57 -0.22
N GLY A 1094 4.42 16.57 -0.71
CA GLY A 1094 3.45 17.33 0.10
C GLY A 1094 2.09 16.65 0.35
N GLN A 1095 1.85 15.45 -0.21
CA GLN A 1095 0.62 14.66 -0.01
C GLN A 1095 0.83 13.36 0.78
N ALA A 1096 2.05 13.08 1.24
CA ALA A 1096 2.34 12.00 2.20
C ALA A 1096 2.31 12.57 3.63
N PRO A 1097 2.00 11.76 4.67
CA PRO A 1097 2.36 12.12 6.04
C PRO A 1097 3.85 12.46 6.10
N ASN A 1098 4.18 13.64 6.62
CA ASN A 1098 5.55 14.14 6.71
C ASN A 1098 6.46 13.17 7.46
N VAL A 1099 7.41 12.55 6.74
CA VAL A 1099 8.64 12.05 7.37
C VAL A 1099 9.85 12.66 6.70
N THR A 1100 10.51 13.53 7.45
CA THR A 1100 11.39 14.58 6.96
C THR A 1100 12.85 14.22 7.26
N GLN A 1101 13.78 14.38 6.32
CA GLN A 1101 15.23 14.17 6.48
C GLN A 1101 16.15 15.42 6.30
N GLN A 1102 16.31 16.39 7.21
CA GLN A 1102 17.36 17.43 6.99
C GLN A 1102 18.71 16.93 7.52
N GLY A 1103 19.72 16.77 6.67
CA GLY A 1103 21.01 16.23 7.09
C GLY A 1103 22.17 16.49 6.12
N ALA A 1104 22.34 17.74 5.66
CA ALA A 1104 23.57 18.12 4.93
C ALA A 1104 23.87 19.62 5.03
N THR A 1105 23.97 20.18 6.24
CA THR A 1105 24.85 21.33 6.53
C THR A 1105 25.01 21.40 8.05
N ILE A 1106 26.09 20.84 8.61
CA ILE A 1106 26.83 21.21 9.84
C ILE A 1106 27.94 20.17 10.03
N ILE A 1107 28.80 19.97 9.02
CA ILE A 1107 30.20 19.52 9.21
C ILE A 1107 31.03 20.20 8.13
N SER A 1108 31.17 21.52 8.21
CA SER A 1108 32.18 22.22 7.40
C SER A 1108 32.57 23.60 7.96
N ASN A 1109 32.44 23.85 9.27
CA ASN A 1109 32.92 25.10 9.87
C ASN A 1109 33.63 24.94 11.22
N ARG A 1110 34.26 23.78 11.45
CA ARG A 1110 35.22 23.59 12.56
C ARG A 1110 36.59 23.05 12.15
N ALA A 1111 36.86 22.88 10.85
CA ALA A 1111 38.16 22.48 10.32
C ALA A 1111 38.81 23.53 9.38
N LEU A 1112 38.30 24.77 9.38
CA LEU A 1112 38.87 25.89 8.62
C LEU A 1112 39.26 27.09 9.50
N LYS A 1113 39.41 26.88 10.82
CA LYS A 1113 39.92 27.91 11.76
C LYS A 1113 41.19 27.55 12.54
N ASP A 1114 41.73 26.34 12.37
CA ASP A 1114 42.97 25.91 13.06
C ASP A 1114 44.20 25.79 12.15
N GLU A 1115 44.09 26.07 10.84
CA GLU A 1115 45.25 26.11 9.93
C GLU A 1115 45.81 27.53 9.65
N GLU A 1116 45.23 28.58 10.26
CA GLU A 1116 45.82 29.93 10.26
C GLU A 1116 46.54 30.29 11.57
N LYS A 1117 46.65 29.36 12.54
CA LYS A 1117 47.35 29.60 13.81
C LYS A 1117 48.64 28.81 14.04
N ASN A 1118 49.20 28.19 12.99
CA ASN A 1118 50.57 27.63 13.01
C ASN A 1118 51.39 27.88 11.72
N LYS A 1119 51.15 29.03 11.08
CA LYS A 1119 52.25 29.79 10.45
C LYS A 1119 52.51 31.07 11.26
N ARG A 1120 52.88 30.88 12.53
CA ARG A 1120 53.86 31.66 13.29
C ARG A 1120 54.22 30.91 14.56
#